data_AF-A0A8J2RXC5-F1
#
_entry.id   AF-A0A8J2RXC5-F1
#
_cell.length_a   1.000
_cell.length_b   1.000
_cell.length_c   1.000
_cell.angle_alpha   90.00
_cell.angle_beta   90.00
_cell.angle_gamma   90.00
#
_symmetry.space_group_name_H-M   'P 1'
#
loop_
_entity.id
_entity.type
_entity.pdbx_description
1 polymer ?
#
loop_
_entity_poly.entity_id
_entity_poly.type
_entity_poly.pdbx_seq_one_letter_code
_entity_poly.pdbx_strand_id
1 'polypeptide(L)'
;METNFDSLPVDIILHLFNYYLNEKDCLVFSLSGVSAKFSSLWGERRILSNQKCFFVTQGLLHRYISSWICPDNVTGFDTSHCYWLPGNFLLDVVTSMKNLNSLCIQDTKLNLSHLGQIFEKCHLIEKISISLSENDGDILEEMQEHKALMSKGFIKLTHIKILAFNAPYYIDSWLLILQLLSYCRNCVDLHLEVIYDSDEYLSYGAFGKEDYDDEFVSRVRDEFFPHLSWMANLKNFVILKRILKSTLGSISIPDKCIKALVNWVFSQYDMNYIERIWITEDVYGLLPDVMVSGKKLKSFCCSQLSQKIGKDAVQFGQLEHIGGVVLGHSGILPNLRYIHGYSIDAEGVDELCRTHPKLEHLHLRDERDHHSFYIEDDWMLNYLKTLVYSCSFPGKNILKTFLNATPNIEELHIGYSNDSALDSFCPDASDSDASDSDGPDPWTPTDYKSSVYIKRADCLKMIGLRCNRLTTLSLSAFCLFEGDFFETIFSGCPQLRNLHICGGLGYAKCLNNLCRSLPLAEKLRDFRLHWLQSEFEGVMPYQAVLNALLETKKLERIVLYEEMDMDPGEDGRNIPLESQELQDVLFKFVSDMPHLVCFCFVTAFKLEPGFLAKLKRKFDEFIMPMRPAFWYYVDQFLPRATDPTVPRIHFDQIVSPINYFEMPPDF
;
A
#
# COMPACT_ATOMS: atom_id res chain seq x y z
N MET A 1 12.94 15.26 37.40
CA MET A 1 12.75 16.71 37.24
C MET A 1 11.36 16.90 36.64
N GLU A 2 10.41 17.41 37.41
CA GLU A 2 9.14 17.89 36.84
C GLU A 2 9.42 19.22 36.15
N THR A 3 9.75 19.18 34.86
CA THR A 3 9.76 20.38 34.03
C THR A 3 8.31 20.80 33.82
N ASN A 4 7.87 21.86 34.50
CA ASN A 4 6.53 22.41 34.34
C ASN A 4 6.43 23.10 32.97
N PHE A 5 6.15 22.34 31.91
CA PHE A 5 6.04 22.84 30.52
C PHE A 5 5.08 24.03 30.41
N ASP A 6 4.07 24.10 31.27
CA ASP A 6 3.10 25.21 31.31
C ASP A 6 3.73 26.55 31.75
N SER A 7 4.89 26.51 32.39
CA SER A 7 5.67 27.71 32.77
C SER A 7 6.44 28.33 31.60
N LEU A 8 6.60 27.63 30.48
CA LEU A 8 7.31 28.16 29.31
C LEU A 8 6.47 29.26 28.63
N PRO A 9 7.09 30.35 28.14
CA PRO A 9 6.44 31.34 27.28
C PRO A 9 5.80 30.71 26.03
N VAL A 10 4.66 31.25 25.57
CA VAL A 10 3.93 30.74 24.39
C VAL A 10 4.85 30.67 23.17
N ASP A 11 5.68 31.69 22.97
CA ASP A 11 6.60 31.77 21.83
C ASP A 11 7.62 30.61 21.81
N ILE A 12 8.08 30.17 22.99
CA ILE A 12 8.99 29.02 23.12
C ILE A 12 8.23 27.72 22.82
N ILE A 13 7.00 27.59 23.32
CA ILE A 13 6.15 26.42 23.07
C ILE A 13 5.84 26.28 21.57
N LEU A 14 5.46 27.38 20.91
CA LEU A 14 5.21 27.41 19.47
C LEU A 14 6.49 27.17 18.66
N HIS A 15 7.64 27.66 19.13
CA HIS A 15 8.93 27.37 18.48
C HIS A 15 9.28 25.89 18.57
N LEU A 16 9.11 25.26 19.75
CA LEU A 16 9.30 23.82 19.93
C LEU A 16 8.35 23.01 19.04
N PHE A 17 7.09 23.44 18.94
CA PHE A 17 6.08 22.84 18.06
C PHE A 17 6.51 22.91 16.58
N ASN A 18 6.79 24.11 16.07
CA ASN A 18 6.99 24.33 14.64
C ASN A 18 8.34 23.81 14.11
N TYR A 19 9.37 23.71 14.96
CA TYR A 19 10.73 23.37 14.52
C TYR A 19 11.17 21.95 14.85
N TYR A 20 10.71 21.37 15.96
CA TYR A 20 11.32 20.15 16.50
C TYR A 20 10.39 18.94 16.50
N LEU A 21 9.09 19.15 16.36
CA LEU A 21 8.11 18.08 16.42
C LEU A 21 7.31 18.03 15.12
N ASN A 22 7.10 16.83 14.60
CA ASN A 22 6.12 16.63 13.53
C ASN A 22 4.69 16.65 14.12
N GLU A 23 3.68 16.74 13.26
CA GLU A 23 2.29 16.87 13.72
C GLU A 23 1.81 15.70 14.59
N LYS A 24 2.29 14.49 14.32
CA LYS A 24 1.94 13.30 15.11
C LYS A 24 2.52 13.37 16.52
N ASP A 25 3.79 13.72 16.66
CA ASP A 25 4.44 13.88 17.96
C ASP A 25 3.76 14.99 18.79
N CYS A 26 3.23 16.00 18.12
CA CYS A 26 2.50 17.09 18.76
C CYS A 26 1.13 16.67 19.22
N LEU A 27 0.42 15.89 18.43
CA LEU A 27 -0.81 15.25 18.86
C LEU A 27 -0.55 14.31 20.05
N VAL A 28 0.48 13.46 19.99
CA VAL A 28 0.88 12.58 21.11
C VAL A 28 1.13 13.41 22.37
N PHE A 29 1.91 14.48 22.26
CA PHE A 29 2.23 15.35 23.38
C PHE A 29 0.96 16.04 23.92
N SER A 30 0.09 16.53 23.04
CA SER A 30 -1.18 17.14 23.42
C SER A 30 -2.13 16.16 24.13
N LEU A 31 -2.22 14.92 23.63
CA LEU A 31 -3.05 13.85 24.19
C LEU A 31 -2.49 13.29 25.50
N SER A 32 -1.17 13.37 25.72
CA SER A 32 -0.53 12.91 26.95
C SER A 32 -0.96 13.73 28.19
N GLY A 33 -1.48 14.95 27.99
CA GLY A 33 -1.87 15.86 29.07
C GLY A 33 -0.69 16.39 29.88
N VAL A 34 0.55 16.24 29.38
CA VAL A 34 1.78 16.73 30.03
C VAL A 34 1.82 18.26 30.13
N SER A 35 1.15 18.97 29.22
CA SER A 35 1.03 20.43 29.26
C SER A 35 -0.36 20.87 28.81
N ALA A 36 -1.16 21.36 29.77
CA ALA A 36 -2.48 21.92 29.50
C ALA A 36 -2.38 23.12 28.54
N LYS A 37 -1.34 23.93 28.71
CA LYS A 37 -1.09 25.10 27.87
C LYS A 37 -0.80 24.69 26.42
N PHE A 38 0.04 23.68 26.21
CA PHE A 38 0.29 23.15 24.87
C PHE A 38 -0.99 22.56 24.28
N SER A 39 -1.73 21.74 25.02
CA SER A 39 -2.95 21.12 24.50
C SER A 39 -3.99 22.15 24.10
N SER A 40 -4.13 23.23 24.86
CA SER A 40 -4.99 24.37 24.50
C SER A 40 -4.55 25.04 23.20
N LEU A 41 -3.26 25.36 23.05
CA LEU A 41 -2.72 25.97 21.83
C LEU A 41 -2.88 25.03 20.62
N TRP A 42 -2.67 23.73 20.82
CA TRP A 42 -2.87 22.71 19.80
C TRP A 42 -4.34 22.59 19.38
N GLY A 43 -5.25 22.70 20.35
CA GLY A 43 -6.70 22.61 20.14
C GLY A 43 -7.32 23.81 19.41
N GLU A 44 -6.59 24.92 19.26
CA GLU A 44 -7.01 26.07 18.44
C GLU A 44 -6.87 25.82 16.92
N ARG A 45 -6.29 24.69 16.52
CA ARG A 45 -6.14 24.32 15.11
C ARG A 45 -7.49 24.13 14.43
N ARG A 46 -7.58 24.64 13.20
CA ARG A 46 -8.73 24.45 12.31
C ARG A 46 -8.77 23.06 11.68
N ILE A 47 -7.62 22.41 11.56
CA ILE A 47 -7.52 21.07 10.98
C ILE A 47 -7.01 20.13 12.06
N LEU A 48 -7.80 19.09 12.33
CA LEU A 48 -7.49 18.05 13.29
C LEU A 48 -7.31 16.73 12.53
N SER A 49 -6.08 16.20 12.51
CA SER A 49 -5.80 14.87 11.96
C SER A 49 -5.33 13.94 13.07
N ASN A 50 -6.07 12.85 13.28
CA ASN A 50 -5.71 11.69 14.09
C ASN A 50 -5.34 10.49 13.22
N GLN A 51 -5.09 10.71 11.92
CA GLN A 51 -4.78 9.67 10.96
C GLN A 51 -3.59 8.81 11.42
N LYS A 52 -3.75 7.48 11.41
CA LYS A 52 -2.72 6.50 11.82
C LYS A 52 -2.20 6.71 13.26
N CYS A 53 -2.99 7.29 14.16
CA CYS A 53 -2.60 7.51 15.55
C CYS A 53 -3.03 6.33 16.43
N PHE A 54 -2.38 5.17 16.24
CA PHE A 54 -2.76 3.90 16.86
C PHE A 54 -2.72 3.87 18.41
N PHE A 55 -2.03 4.81 19.05
CA PHE A 55 -2.04 4.92 20.52
C PHE A 55 -3.32 5.57 21.08
N VAL A 56 -4.15 6.19 20.23
CA VAL A 56 -5.31 6.96 20.66
C VAL A 56 -6.47 6.04 21.02
N THR A 57 -6.96 6.14 22.25
CA THR A 57 -8.19 5.46 22.69
C THR A 57 -9.39 6.39 22.58
N GLN A 58 -10.61 5.82 22.58
CA GLN A 58 -11.86 6.61 22.63
C GLN A 58 -11.85 7.60 23.80
N GLY A 59 -11.46 7.15 25.00
CA GLY A 59 -11.43 8.00 26.19
C GLY A 59 -10.42 9.15 26.08
N LEU A 60 -9.23 8.89 25.51
CA LEU A 60 -8.22 9.93 25.28
C LEU A 60 -8.71 10.97 24.28
N LEU A 61 -9.27 10.54 23.15
CA LEU A 61 -9.76 11.44 22.11
C LEU A 61 -10.96 12.26 22.62
N HIS A 62 -11.91 11.63 23.32
CA HIS A 62 -13.05 12.33 23.93
C HIS A 62 -12.58 13.41 24.91
N ARG A 63 -11.65 13.07 25.82
CA ARG A 63 -11.09 14.03 26.78
C ARG A 63 -10.41 15.19 26.05
N TYR A 64 -9.65 14.90 25.01
CA TYR A 64 -8.95 15.93 24.25
C TYR A 64 -9.91 16.90 23.57
N ILE A 65 -10.90 16.37 22.86
CA ILE A 65 -11.91 17.19 22.17
C ILE A 65 -12.70 18.03 23.18
N SER A 66 -13.21 17.41 24.24
CA SER A 66 -14.04 18.10 25.23
C SER A 66 -13.28 19.14 26.08
N SER A 67 -11.97 18.97 26.27
CA SER A 67 -11.19 19.84 27.15
C SER A 67 -10.49 20.98 26.42
N TRP A 68 -10.07 20.76 25.17
CA TRP A 68 -9.10 21.64 24.50
C TRP A 68 -9.53 22.11 23.12
N ILE A 69 -10.46 21.43 22.47
CA ILE A 69 -10.91 21.79 21.12
C ILE A 69 -12.19 22.62 21.23
N CYS A 70 -12.25 23.72 20.48
CA CYS A 70 -13.49 24.41 20.19
C CYS A 70 -14.07 23.85 18.88
N PRO A 71 -15.14 23.03 18.91
CA PRO A 71 -15.66 22.37 17.71
C PRO A 71 -16.06 23.34 16.59
N ASP A 72 -16.52 24.54 16.95
CA ASP A 72 -16.90 25.58 16.00
C ASP A 72 -15.69 26.15 15.22
N ASN A 73 -14.46 26.00 15.70
CA ASN A 73 -13.26 26.44 14.98
C ASN A 73 -12.73 25.41 13.98
N VAL A 74 -13.20 24.17 14.06
CA VAL A 74 -12.70 23.06 13.24
C VAL A 74 -13.33 23.11 11.85
N THR A 75 -12.48 23.20 10.83
CA THR A 75 -12.86 23.16 9.42
C THR A 75 -12.46 21.84 8.76
N GLY A 76 -11.44 21.14 9.26
CA GLY A 76 -11.02 19.84 8.73
C GLY A 76 -10.88 18.79 9.82
N PHE A 77 -11.41 17.60 9.58
CA PHE A 77 -11.32 16.47 10.50
C PHE A 77 -10.94 15.20 9.76
N ASP A 78 -9.83 14.59 10.17
CA ASP A 78 -9.28 13.39 9.56
C ASP A 78 -9.03 12.33 10.63
N THR A 79 -9.83 11.26 10.58
CA THR A 79 -9.69 10.05 11.40
C THR A 79 -9.43 8.84 10.52
N SER A 80 -8.83 9.05 9.35
CA SER A 80 -8.55 7.97 8.42
C SER A 80 -7.72 6.87 9.08
N HIS A 81 -8.13 5.62 8.86
CA HIS A 81 -7.53 4.42 9.43
C HIS A 81 -7.68 4.27 10.96
N CYS A 82 -8.61 4.99 11.58
CA CYS A 82 -8.99 4.79 12.99
C CYS A 82 -10.07 3.71 13.15
N TYR A 83 -9.87 2.53 12.56
CA TYR A 83 -10.84 1.43 12.50
C TYR A 83 -11.29 0.90 13.87
N TRP A 84 -10.53 1.15 14.93
CA TRP A 84 -10.86 0.70 16.28
C TRP A 84 -11.85 1.63 17.01
N LEU A 85 -12.01 2.88 16.55
CA LEU A 85 -12.91 3.84 17.20
C LEU A 85 -14.38 3.51 16.87
N PRO A 86 -15.30 3.53 17.86
CA PRO A 86 -16.71 3.25 17.60
C PRO A 86 -17.37 4.26 16.66
N GLY A 87 -18.22 3.80 15.74
CA GLY A 87 -18.93 4.64 14.77
C GLY A 87 -19.78 5.74 15.43
N ASN A 88 -20.63 5.38 16.40
CA ASN A 88 -21.47 6.35 17.12
C ASN A 88 -20.64 7.44 17.83
N PHE A 89 -19.49 7.06 18.40
CA PHE A 89 -18.59 8.04 19.01
C PHE A 89 -18.03 9.01 17.98
N LEU A 90 -17.59 8.51 16.82
CA LEU A 90 -17.12 9.37 15.73
C LEU A 90 -18.23 10.26 15.18
N LEU A 91 -19.46 9.74 15.07
CA LEU A 91 -20.64 10.52 14.65
C LEU A 91 -20.88 11.70 15.59
N ASP A 92 -20.90 11.47 16.90
CA ASP A 92 -21.11 12.52 17.91
C ASP A 92 -20.03 13.60 17.83
N VAL A 93 -18.77 13.17 17.64
CA VAL A 93 -17.64 14.09 17.45
C VAL A 93 -17.81 14.93 16.19
N VAL A 94 -18.05 14.29 15.04
CA VAL A 94 -18.16 14.98 13.74
C VAL A 94 -19.33 15.96 13.72
N THR A 95 -20.50 15.54 14.22
CA THR A 95 -21.71 16.36 14.24
C THR A 95 -21.63 17.55 15.19
N SER A 96 -20.67 17.55 16.14
CA SER A 96 -20.36 18.72 16.97
C SER A 96 -19.63 19.83 16.20
N MET A 97 -18.98 19.52 15.08
CA MET A 97 -18.13 20.43 14.29
C MET A 97 -18.92 21.10 13.17
N LYS A 98 -19.68 22.16 13.49
CA LYS A 98 -20.62 22.80 12.54
C LYS A 98 -19.96 23.46 11.32
N ASN A 99 -18.71 23.88 11.46
CA ASN A 99 -17.96 24.59 10.42
C ASN A 99 -17.07 23.65 9.57
N LEU A 100 -17.28 22.34 9.66
CA LEU A 100 -16.51 21.34 8.96
C LEU A 100 -16.72 21.44 7.44
N ASN A 101 -15.62 21.63 6.70
CA ASN A 101 -15.58 21.67 5.24
C ASN A 101 -14.89 20.45 4.61
N SER A 102 -14.05 19.75 5.37
CA SER A 102 -13.28 18.58 4.91
C SER A 102 -13.38 17.46 5.94
N LEU A 103 -13.86 16.30 5.50
CA LEU A 103 -14.05 15.12 6.34
C LEU A 103 -13.37 13.89 5.73
N CYS A 104 -12.37 13.33 6.42
CA CYS A 104 -11.68 12.12 6.01
C CYS A 104 -11.91 11.00 7.03
N ILE A 105 -12.70 9.99 6.65
CA ILE A 105 -13.18 8.90 7.51
C ILE A 105 -13.02 7.53 6.84
N GLN A 106 -12.10 7.42 5.88
CA GLN A 106 -11.74 6.13 5.26
C GLN A 106 -11.20 5.17 6.34
N ASP A 107 -11.53 3.89 6.23
CA ASP A 107 -11.18 2.80 7.13
C ASP A 107 -11.57 3.10 8.60
N THR A 108 -12.80 3.58 8.78
CA THR A 108 -13.42 3.78 10.10
C THR A 108 -14.70 2.95 10.21
N LYS A 109 -15.33 2.95 11.39
CA LYS A 109 -16.65 2.33 11.61
C LYS A 109 -17.83 3.24 11.24
N LEU A 110 -17.59 4.39 10.60
CA LEU A 110 -18.65 5.20 10.01
C LEU A 110 -19.02 4.62 8.64
N ASN A 111 -20.32 4.58 8.37
CA ASN A 111 -20.92 4.01 7.17
C ASN A 111 -21.87 5.04 6.52
N LEU A 112 -22.56 4.68 5.45
CA LEU A 112 -23.42 5.61 4.71
C LEU A 112 -24.65 6.11 5.49
N SER A 113 -25.19 5.34 6.44
CA SER A 113 -26.35 5.78 7.23
C SER A 113 -25.97 6.92 8.18
N HIS A 114 -24.76 6.87 8.74
CA HIS A 114 -24.18 7.98 9.50
C HIS A 114 -23.96 9.23 8.63
N LEU A 115 -23.56 9.05 7.37
CA LEU A 115 -23.22 10.15 6.48
C LEU A 115 -24.41 11.07 6.18
N GLY A 116 -25.63 10.52 6.07
CA GLY A 116 -26.86 11.32 5.93
C GLY A 116 -27.06 12.29 7.10
N GLN A 117 -26.86 11.81 8.34
CA GLN A 117 -26.95 12.63 9.55
C GLN A 117 -25.82 13.68 9.61
N ILE A 118 -24.61 13.31 9.19
CA ILE A 118 -23.47 14.21 9.11
C ILE A 118 -23.78 15.36 8.15
N PHE A 119 -24.31 15.11 6.96
CA PHE A 119 -24.66 16.18 6.01
C PHE A 119 -25.80 17.08 6.50
N GLU A 120 -26.72 16.56 7.33
CA GLU A 120 -27.76 17.37 7.95
C GLU A 120 -27.18 18.38 8.94
N LYS A 121 -26.19 17.97 9.75
CA LYS A 121 -25.57 18.83 10.79
C LYS A 121 -24.42 19.68 10.26
N CYS A 122 -23.61 19.13 9.36
CA CYS A 122 -22.37 19.72 8.84
C CYS A 122 -22.56 20.14 7.37
N HIS A 123 -23.30 21.23 7.18
CA HIS A 123 -23.78 21.70 5.87
C HIS A 123 -22.70 22.32 4.96
N LEU A 124 -21.48 22.54 5.47
CA LEU A 124 -20.35 23.16 4.76
C LEU A 124 -19.37 22.14 4.17
N ILE A 125 -19.60 20.83 4.32
CA ILE A 125 -18.71 19.80 3.80
C ILE A 125 -18.65 19.90 2.27
N GLU A 126 -17.45 20.12 1.75
CA GLU A 126 -17.12 20.18 0.32
C GLU A 126 -16.13 19.09 -0.08
N LYS A 127 -15.37 18.54 0.88
CA LYS A 127 -14.39 17.48 0.64
C LYS A 127 -14.70 16.27 1.52
N ILE A 128 -14.72 15.09 0.91
CA ILE A 128 -14.97 13.86 1.65
C ILE A 128 -14.06 12.71 1.20
N SER A 129 -13.62 11.91 2.18
CA SER A 129 -12.99 10.61 1.94
C SER A 129 -13.69 9.55 2.78
N ILE A 130 -14.31 8.56 2.14
CA ILE A 130 -15.10 7.50 2.80
C ILE A 130 -14.71 6.10 2.33
N SER A 131 -15.03 5.10 3.15
CA SER A 131 -15.05 3.69 2.76
C SER A 131 -16.49 3.21 2.53
N LEU A 132 -16.67 2.29 1.60
CA LEU A 132 -17.85 1.47 1.40
C LEU A 132 -17.50 0.04 1.81
N SER A 133 -18.41 -0.61 2.54
CA SER A 133 -18.23 -1.94 3.13
C SER A 133 -19.48 -2.81 2.94
N GLU A 134 -19.43 -4.10 3.26
CA GLU A 134 -20.62 -4.99 3.22
C GLU A 134 -21.82 -4.42 3.98
N ASN A 135 -21.55 -3.70 5.08
CA ASN A 135 -22.59 -3.11 5.92
C ASN A 135 -23.36 -1.98 5.20
N ASP A 136 -22.85 -1.51 4.05
CA ASP A 136 -23.51 -0.54 3.20
C ASP A 136 -24.40 -1.20 2.13
N GLY A 137 -24.41 -2.54 2.02
CA GLY A 137 -25.27 -3.29 1.09
C GLY A 137 -26.75 -3.17 1.44
N ASP A 138 -27.11 -3.42 2.70
CA ASP A 138 -28.48 -3.23 3.22
C ASP A 138 -28.94 -1.76 3.13
N ILE A 139 -27.97 -0.83 3.12
CA ILE A 139 -28.22 0.60 2.98
C ILE A 139 -28.69 0.96 1.56
N LEU A 140 -28.48 0.14 0.53
CA LEU A 140 -28.99 0.43 -0.82
C LEU A 140 -30.53 0.49 -0.84
N GLU A 141 -31.21 -0.36 -0.06
CA GLU A 141 -32.66 -0.35 0.09
C GLU A 141 -33.14 0.81 1.00
N GLU A 142 -32.43 1.06 2.11
CA GLU A 142 -32.71 2.17 3.05
C GLU A 142 -32.31 3.55 2.51
N MET A 143 -31.47 3.60 1.47
CA MET A 143 -31.04 4.83 0.83
C MET A 143 -32.21 5.57 0.21
N GLN A 144 -33.33 4.92 -0.08
CA GLN A 144 -34.54 5.63 -0.49
C GLN A 144 -35.03 6.61 0.60
N GLU A 145 -34.93 6.23 1.87
CA GLU A 145 -35.33 7.08 3.01
C GLU A 145 -34.34 8.24 3.21
N HIS A 146 -33.06 7.99 2.98
CA HIS A 146 -31.97 8.98 3.17
C HIS A 146 -31.59 9.73 1.89
N LYS A 147 -32.23 9.42 0.75
CA LYS A 147 -31.90 9.92 -0.60
C LYS A 147 -31.84 11.43 -0.66
N ALA A 148 -32.80 12.10 -0.04
CA ALA A 148 -32.88 13.55 -0.06
C ALA A 148 -31.72 14.22 0.70
N LEU A 149 -31.26 13.64 1.80
CA LEU A 149 -30.13 14.15 2.58
C LEU A 149 -28.81 13.89 1.86
N MET A 150 -28.61 12.65 1.39
CA MET A 150 -27.43 12.26 0.63
C MET A 150 -27.29 13.10 -0.64
N SER A 151 -28.37 13.28 -1.40
CA SER A 151 -28.36 14.13 -2.59
C SER A 151 -28.00 15.58 -2.29
N LYS A 152 -28.54 16.16 -1.21
CA LYS A 152 -28.20 17.52 -0.76
C LYS A 152 -26.75 17.67 -0.28
N GLY A 153 -26.15 16.61 0.26
CA GLY A 153 -24.73 16.58 0.62
C GLY A 153 -23.84 16.50 -0.62
N PHE A 154 -24.03 15.44 -1.42
CA PHE A 154 -23.18 15.13 -2.57
C PHE A 154 -23.19 16.20 -3.66
N ILE A 155 -24.29 16.94 -3.84
CA ILE A 155 -24.34 18.03 -4.83
C ILE A 155 -23.30 19.13 -4.58
N LYS A 156 -22.91 19.36 -3.32
CA LYS A 156 -21.95 20.41 -2.92
C LYS A 156 -20.50 19.97 -2.99
N LEU A 157 -20.25 18.66 -3.04
CA LEU A 157 -18.91 18.11 -2.97
C LEU A 157 -18.09 18.53 -4.19
N THR A 158 -16.88 19.02 -3.92
CA THR A 158 -15.87 19.39 -4.91
C THR A 158 -14.77 18.33 -5.00
N HIS A 159 -14.50 17.61 -3.90
CA HIS A 159 -13.50 16.54 -3.83
C HIS A 159 -14.12 15.29 -3.20
N ILE A 160 -14.02 14.18 -3.91
CA ILE A 160 -14.62 12.91 -3.51
C ILE A 160 -13.56 11.82 -3.62
N LYS A 161 -13.25 11.20 -2.48
CA LYS A 161 -12.52 9.95 -2.42
C LYS A 161 -13.42 8.85 -1.88
N ILE A 162 -13.66 7.83 -2.70
CA ILE A 162 -14.44 6.65 -2.33
C ILE A 162 -13.51 5.45 -2.42
N LEU A 163 -13.46 4.72 -1.32
CA LEU A 163 -12.77 3.46 -1.20
C LEU A 163 -13.78 2.33 -1.07
N ALA A 164 -13.81 1.40 -2.01
CA ALA A 164 -14.55 0.16 -1.88
C ALA A 164 -13.57 -0.97 -1.49
N PHE A 165 -13.67 -1.42 -0.23
CA PHE A 165 -12.84 -2.48 0.39
C PHE A 165 -13.74 -3.32 1.31
N ASN A 166 -13.55 -4.64 1.38
CA ASN A 166 -14.48 -5.56 2.07
C ASN A 166 -15.92 -5.39 1.56
N ALA A 167 -16.20 -5.67 0.28
CA ALA A 167 -17.57 -5.69 -0.23
C ALA A 167 -17.84 -7.03 -0.94
N PRO A 168 -18.73 -7.88 -0.40
CA PRO A 168 -18.93 -9.27 -0.82
C PRO A 168 -19.82 -9.36 -2.05
N TYR A 169 -20.56 -8.28 -2.35
CA TYR A 169 -21.45 -8.15 -3.49
C TYR A 169 -21.00 -6.98 -4.37
N TYR A 170 -20.20 -7.33 -5.37
CA TYR A 170 -19.53 -6.42 -6.28
C TYR A 170 -20.50 -5.56 -7.12
N ILE A 171 -21.67 -6.10 -7.48
CA ILE A 171 -22.72 -5.37 -8.21
C ILE A 171 -23.30 -4.25 -7.34
N ASP A 172 -23.66 -4.57 -6.09
CA ASP A 172 -24.28 -3.60 -5.18
C ASP A 172 -23.30 -2.48 -4.84
N SER A 173 -22.02 -2.80 -4.72
CA SER A 173 -20.95 -1.81 -4.54
C SER A 173 -20.88 -0.83 -5.72
N TRP A 174 -20.94 -1.33 -6.96
CA TRP A 174 -20.94 -0.47 -8.15
C TRP A 174 -22.23 0.35 -8.28
N LEU A 175 -23.38 -0.26 -8.03
CA LEU A 175 -24.67 0.45 -8.01
C LEU A 175 -24.64 1.57 -6.96
N LEU A 176 -24.09 1.28 -5.77
CA LEU A 176 -23.94 2.24 -4.69
C LEU A 176 -22.99 3.39 -5.08
N ILE A 177 -21.80 3.08 -5.61
CA ILE A 177 -20.84 4.08 -6.09
C ILE A 177 -21.52 4.98 -7.15
N LEU A 178 -22.12 4.39 -8.17
CA LEU A 178 -22.76 5.14 -9.26
C LEU A 178 -23.97 5.94 -8.79
N GLN A 179 -24.74 5.40 -7.84
CA GLN A 179 -25.85 6.10 -7.20
C GLN A 179 -25.35 7.34 -6.43
N LEU A 180 -24.27 7.23 -5.67
CA LEU A 180 -23.64 8.36 -4.98
C LEU A 180 -23.11 9.40 -5.98
N LEU A 181 -22.41 8.95 -7.02
CA LEU A 181 -21.86 9.82 -8.07
C LEU A 181 -22.95 10.52 -8.90
N SER A 182 -24.13 9.90 -9.05
CA SER A 182 -25.27 10.52 -9.76
C SER A 182 -25.83 11.75 -9.05
N TYR A 183 -25.59 11.87 -7.73
CA TYR A 183 -25.98 13.03 -6.93
C TYR A 183 -25.01 14.21 -7.05
N CYS A 184 -23.80 13.98 -7.56
CA CYS A 184 -22.77 15.00 -7.70
C CYS A 184 -23.11 15.99 -8.82
N ARG A 185 -22.66 17.24 -8.65
CA ARG A 185 -22.76 18.28 -9.69
C ARG A 185 -21.53 19.17 -9.79
N ASN A 186 -20.80 19.38 -8.69
CA ASN A 186 -19.69 20.34 -8.59
C ASN A 186 -18.32 19.68 -8.37
N CYS A 187 -18.23 18.35 -8.50
CA CYS A 187 -17.01 17.62 -8.22
C CYS A 187 -15.96 17.88 -9.32
N VAL A 188 -14.75 18.25 -8.88
CA VAL A 188 -13.59 18.53 -9.74
C VAL A 188 -12.43 17.56 -9.47
N ASP A 189 -12.49 16.82 -8.37
CA ASP A 189 -11.49 15.83 -7.96
C ASP A 189 -12.20 14.54 -7.56
N LEU A 190 -12.05 13.50 -8.39
CA LEU A 190 -12.63 12.19 -8.15
C LEU A 190 -11.51 11.15 -8.02
N HIS A 191 -11.49 10.50 -6.86
CA HIS A 191 -10.65 9.35 -6.57
C HIS A 191 -11.55 8.16 -6.21
N LEU A 192 -11.57 7.15 -7.07
CA LEU A 192 -12.22 5.88 -6.82
C LEU A 192 -11.15 4.81 -6.65
N GLU A 193 -11.25 4.04 -5.59
CA GLU A 193 -10.36 2.92 -5.33
C GLU A 193 -11.22 1.69 -5.05
N VAL A 194 -11.07 0.67 -5.90
CA VAL A 194 -11.86 -0.57 -5.85
C VAL A 194 -10.89 -1.73 -5.70
N ILE A 195 -11.07 -2.48 -4.61
CA ILE A 195 -10.19 -3.56 -4.22
C ILE A 195 -10.96 -4.88 -4.31
N TYR A 196 -10.38 -5.85 -5.02
CA TYR A 196 -10.94 -7.18 -5.30
C TYR A 196 -10.08 -8.25 -4.63
N ASP A 197 -10.69 -9.29 -4.07
CA ASP A 197 -9.99 -10.51 -3.61
C ASP A 197 -9.99 -11.55 -4.74
N SER A 198 -8.81 -12.03 -5.15
CA SER A 198 -8.66 -12.85 -6.35
C SER A 198 -9.34 -14.21 -6.25
N ASP A 199 -9.49 -14.80 -5.06
CA ASP A 199 -9.95 -16.18 -4.96
C ASP A 199 -11.46 -16.29 -5.12
N GLU A 200 -12.18 -15.31 -4.58
CA GLU A 200 -13.59 -15.17 -4.86
C GLU A 200 -13.79 -14.74 -6.32
N TYR A 201 -12.97 -13.80 -6.80
CA TYR A 201 -13.01 -13.32 -8.18
C TYR A 201 -12.67 -14.40 -9.24
N LEU A 202 -11.84 -15.40 -8.90
CA LEU A 202 -11.47 -16.50 -9.79
C LEU A 202 -12.40 -17.70 -9.62
N SER A 203 -12.77 -18.06 -8.37
CA SER A 203 -13.60 -19.24 -8.07
C SER A 203 -15.05 -19.06 -8.53
N TYR A 204 -15.57 -17.85 -8.41
CA TYR A 204 -16.90 -17.54 -8.90
C TYR A 204 -16.86 -17.01 -10.34
N GLY A 205 -15.67 -16.79 -10.91
CA GLY A 205 -15.48 -15.78 -11.95
C GLY A 205 -15.74 -14.40 -11.37
N ALA A 206 -15.65 -13.34 -12.18
CA ALA A 206 -16.05 -12.02 -11.70
C ALA A 206 -17.48 -12.05 -11.08
N PHE A 207 -18.29 -13.06 -11.42
CA PHE A 207 -19.65 -13.32 -10.97
C PHE A 207 -19.96 -14.79 -11.21
N GLY A 208 -20.76 -15.44 -10.34
CA GLY A 208 -21.51 -16.63 -10.77
C GLY A 208 -22.11 -16.30 -12.14
N LYS A 209 -21.76 -17.10 -13.15
CA LYS A 209 -21.74 -16.84 -14.62
C LYS A 209 -22.89 -16.04 -15.28
N GLU A 210 -23.95 -15.65 -14.57
CA GLU A 210 -25.23 -15.19 -15.08
C GLU A 210 -25.62 -13.74 -14.70
N ASP A 211 -25.00 -13.08 -13.70
CA ASP A 211 -25.52 -11.78 -13.18
C ASP A 211 -24.84 -10.51 -13.74
N TYR A 212 -23.74 -10.65 -14.49
CA TYR A 212 -22.99 -9.53 -15.07
C TYR A 212 -22.80 -9.73 -16.57
N ASP A 213 -23.90 -9.64 -17.29
CA ASP A 213 -23.93 -9.64 -18.74
C ASP A 213 -23.86 -8.20 -19.29
N ASP A 214 -23.80 -8.09 -20.62
CA ASP A 214 -23.83 -6.79 -21.28
C ASP A 214 -25.18 -6.07 -21.07
N GLU A 215 -26.22 -6.78 -20.60
CA GLU A 215 -27.53 -6.24 -20.21
C GLU A 215 -27.42 -5.44 -18.89
N PHE A 216 -26.73 -5.96 -17.87
CA PHE A 216 -26.45 -5.23 -16.63
C PHE A 216 -25.69 -3.93 -16.91
N VAL A 217 -24.59 -4.01 -17.68
CA VAL A 217 -23.79 -2.83 -18.02
C VAL A 217 -24.62 -1.82 -18.82
N SER A 218 -25.49 -2.29 -19.72
CA SER A 218 -26.41 -1.43 -20.47
C SER A 218 -27.44 -0.77 -19.55
N ARG A 219 -28.02 -1.50 -18.59
CA ARG A 219 -28.96 -0.97 -17.60
C ARG A 219 -28.30 0.11 -16.74
N VAL A 220 -27.12 -0.17 -16.20
CA VAL A 220 -26.34 0.78 -15.40
C VAL A 220 -25.99 2.03 -16.21
N ARG A 221 -25.57 1.86 -17.46
CA ARG A 221 -25.28 2.96 -18.38
C ARG A 221 -26.53 3.83 -18.57
N ASP A 222 -27.65 3.21 -18.91
CA ASP A 222 -28.87 3.93 -19.27
C ASP A 222 -29.50 4.61 -18.03
N GLU A 223 -29.35 4.03 -16.84
CA GLU A 223 -29.86 4.57 -15.57
C GLU A 223 -28.98 5.67 -14.99
N PHE A 224 -27.67 5.46 -14.86
CA PHE A 224 -26.80 6.35 -14.08
C PHE A 224 -26.02 7.35 -14.93
N PHE A 225 -25.53 6.95 -16.11
CA PHE A 225 -24.59 7.78 -16.86
C PHE A 225 -25.16 9.13 -17.30
N PRO A 226 -26.45 9.27 -17.70
CA PRO A 226 -27.04 10.57 -17.99
C PRO A 226 -26.92 11.60 -16.84
N HIS A 227 -26.72 11.13 -15.61
CA HIS A 227 -26.55 11.96 -14.43
C HIS A 227 -25.09 12.31 -14.09
N LEU A 228 -24.12 11.85 -14.88
CA LEU A 228 -22.68 12.02 -14.66
C LEU A 228 -22.06 13.13 -15.53
N SER A 229 -22.86 14.01 -16.11
CA SER A 229 -22.38 15.09 -16.99
C SER A 229 -21.43 16.09 -16.32
N TRP A 230 -21.44 16.15 -15.00
CA TRP A 230 -20.49 16.94 -14.23
C TRP A 230 -19.03 16.48 -14.40
N MET A 231 -18.80 15.21 -14.79
CA MET A 231 -17.45 14.65 -14.97
C MET A 231 -16.63 15.38 -16.04
N ALA A 232 -17.29 16.08 -16.97
CA ALA A 232 -16.63 16.94 -17.96
C ALA A 232 -15.79 18.08 -17.32
N ASN A 233 -16.06 18.44 -16.06
CA ASN A 233 -15.36 19.50 -15.33
C ASN A 233 -14.24 18.97 -14.43
N LEU A 234 -13.95 17.66 -14.46
CA LEU A 234 -12.91 17.06 -13.64
C LEU A 234 -11.54 17.65 -13.98
N LYS A 235 -10.78 17.95 -12.94
CA LYS A 235 -9.35 18.26 -12.99
C LYS A 235 -8.51 17.04 -12.66
N ASN A 236 -8.93 16.25 -11.68
CA ASN A 236 -8.27 15.00 -11.31
C ASN A 236 -9.27 13.85 -11.44
N PHE A 237 -8.90 12.82 -12.21
CA PHE A 237 -9.70 11.61 -12.39
C PHE A 237 -8.85 10.38 -12.11
N VAL A 238 -9.06 9.78 -10.95
CA VAL A 238 -8.29 8.63 -10.46
C VAL A 238 -9.26 7.46 -10.27
N ILE A 239 -8.99 6.34 -10.95
CA ILE A 239 -9.64 5.05 -10.71
C ILE A 239 -8.55 4.01 -10.52
N LEU A 240 -8.44 3.52 -9.29
CA LEU A 240 -7.55 2.44 -8.93
C LEU A 240 -8.37 1.16 -8.82
N LYS A 241 -8.09 0.20 -9.68
CA LYS A 241 -8.43 -1.20 -9.44
C LYS A 241 -7.23 -1.92 -8.85
N ARG A 242 -7.49 -2.70 -7.80
CA ARG A 242 -6.50 -3.61 -7.21
C ARG A 242 -7.06 -5.01 -7.11
N ILE A 243 -6.39 -5.98 -7.72
CA ILE A 243 -6.73 -7.40 -7.53
C ILE A 243 -5.70 -7.98 -6.56
N LEU A 244 -6.17 -8.43 -5.42
CA LEU A 244 -5.33 -8.99 -4.37
C LEU A 244 -5.23 -10.50 -4.58
N LYS A 245 -4.05 -10.98 -5.01
CA LYS A 245 -3.79 -12.40 -5.28
C LYS A 245 -3.85 -13.26 -4.00
N SER A 246 -4.44 -14.44 -4.08
CA SER A 246 -4.06 -15.63 -3.34
C SER A 246 -3.69 -16.76 -4.33
N THR A 247 -2.74 -17.58 -3.88
CA THR A 247 -2.25 -18.93 -4.27
C THR A 247 -2.28 -19.44 -5.73
N LEU A 248 -3.07 -18.90 -6.65
CA LEU A 248 -3.21 -19.34 -8.03
C LEU A 248 -2.92 -18.14 -8.97
N GLY A 249 -2.01 -18.32 -9.91
CA GLY A 249 -1.38 -17.29 -10.77
C GLY A 249 -2.30 -16.25 -11.43
N SER A 250 -1.67 -15.19 -11.95
CA SER A 250 -2.33 -13.94 -12.38
C SER A 250 -3.11 -14.07 -13.68
N ILE A 251 -4.42 -13.83 -13.63
CA ILE A 251 -5.15 -13.25 -14.77
C ILE A 251 -5.87 -12.01 -14.25
N SER A 252 -5.34 -10.82 -14.57
CA SER A 252 -6.10 -9.58 -14.39
C SER A 252 -7.25 -9.57 -15.41
N ILE A 253 -8.45 -9.92 -14.98
CA ILE A 253 -9.64 -9.84 -15.84
C ILE A 253 -10.12 -8.38 -15.83
N PRO A 254 -10.39 -7.75 -16.98
CA PRO A 254 -10.83 -6.36 -17.02
C PRO A 254 -12.16 -6.11 -16.29
N ASP A 255 -12.29 -5.03 -15.52
CA ASP A 255 -13.58 -4.62 -14.96
C ASP A 255 -14.38 -3.88 -16.05
N LYS A 256 -15.47 -4.51 -16.48
CA LYS A 256 -16.35 -4.02 -17.54
C LYS A 256 -17.08 -2.72 -17.15
N CYS A 257 -17.40 -2.48 -15.87
CA CYS A 257 -18.03 -1.25 -15.39
C CYS A 257 -17.05 -0.09 -15.42
N ILE A 258 -15.82 -0.30 -14.92
CA ILE A 258 -14.75 0.71 -15.03
C ILE A 258 -14.52 1.05 -16.50
N LYS A 259 -14.34 0.02 -17.34
CA LYS A 259 -14.13 0.20 -18.77
C LYS A 259 -15.29 0.93 -19.44
N ALA A 260 -16.54 0.57 -19.15
CA ALA A 260 -17.72 1.23 -19.70
C ALA A 260 -17.84 2.69 -19.25
N LEU A 261 -17.62 2.97 -17.95
CA LEU A 261 -17.65 4.32 -17.41
C LEU A 261 -16.58 5.19 -18.04
N VAL A 262 -15.32 4.75 -18.05
CA VAL A 262 -14.20 5.51 -18.61
C VAL A 262 -14.43 5.75 -20.11
N ASN A 263 -14.74 4.72 -20.89
CA ASN A 263 -15.01 4.88 -22.32
C ASN A 263 -16.19 5.83 -22.59
N TRP A 264 -17.24 5.77 -21.77
CA TRP A 264 -18.36 6.68 -21.89
C TRP A 264 -17.96 8.14 -21.60
N VAL A 265 -17.29 8.41 -20.47
CA VAL A 265 -16.84 9.77 -20.09
C VAL A 265 -16.01 10.39 -21.20
N PHE A 266 -15.01 9.68 -21.69
CA PHE A 266 -14.10 10.18 -22.73
C PHE A 266 -14.73 10.23 -24.13
N SER A 267 -15.78 9.45 -24.41
CA SER A 267 -16.51 9.55 -25.68
C SER A 267 -17.57 10.66 -25.71
N GLN A 268 -18.15 10.99 -24.55
CA GLN A 268 -19.22 11.99 -24.44
C GLN A 268 -18.70 13.40 -24.19
N TYR A 269 -17.57 13.54 -23.50
CA TYR A 269 -17.10 14.83 -23.00
C TYR A 269 -15.71 15.17 -23.49
N ASP A 270 -15.54 16.46 -23.79
CA ASP A 270 -14.24 17.06 -24.04
C ASP A 270 -13.58 17.41 -22.70
N MET A 271 -12.58 16.62 -22.30
CA MET A 271 -11.93 16.66 -20.99
C MET A 271 -10.88 17.80 -20.87
N ASN A 272 -11.18 18.99 -21.39
CA ASN A 272 -10.25 20.14 -21.47
C ASN A 272 -9.73 20.70 -20.13
N TYR A 273 -10.39 20.36 -19.02
CA TYR A 273 -9.99 20.79 -17.68
C TYR A 273 -9.09 19.79 -16.96
N ILE A 274 -8.93 18.59 -17.52
CA ILE A 274 -8.20 17.52 -16.87
C ILE A 274 -6.71 17.88 -16.77
N GLU A 275 -6.20 17.82 -15.54
CA GLU A 275 -4.78 17.99 -15.23
C GLU A 275 -4.16 16.63 -14.91
N ARG A 276 -4.92 15.67 -14.38
CA ARG A 276 -4.42 14.37 -13.95
C ARG A 276 -5.39 13.24 -14.23
N ILE A 277 -4.89 12.18 -14.85
CA ILE A 277 -5.61 10.93 -15.09
C ILE A 277 -4.75 9.80 -14.53
N TRP A 278 -5.34 8.95 -13.69
CA TRP A 278 -4.66 7.76 -13.19
C TRP A 278 -5.64 6.59 -13.14
N ILE A 279 -5.59 5.75 -14.16
CA ILE A 279 -6.49 4.61 -14.34
C ILE A 279 -5.63 3.34 -14.47
N THR A 280 -5.74 2.42 -13.52
CA THR A 280 -4.94 1.17 -13.52
C THR A 280 -5.59 0.03 -14.31
N GLU A 281 -6.80 0.25 -14.85
CA GLU A 281 -7.55 -0.71 -15.65
C GLU A 281 -7.16 -0.69 -17.14
N ASP A 282 -7.27 -1.84 -17.80
CA ASP A 282 -7.12 -2.01 -19.25
C ASP A 282 -8.29 -1.37 -20.03
N VAL A 283 -8.18 -0.06 -20.27
CA VAL A 283 -9.18 0.70 -21.04
C VAL A 283 -8.76 0.82 -22.50
N TYR A 284 -9.46 0.10 -23.38
CA TYR A 284 -9.30 0.21 -24.84
C TYR A 284 -10.00 1.45 -25.38
N GLY A 285 -9.29 2.26 -26.17
CA GLY A 285 -9.90 3.32 -26.98
C GLY A 285 -9.74 4.75 -26.45
N LEU A 286 -8.93 4.97 -25.40
CA LEU A 286 -8.40 6.31 -25.08
C LEU A 286 -7.42 6.73 -26.18
N LEU A 287 -7.95 7.14 -27.32
CA LEU A 287 -7.16 7.67 -28.43
C LEU A 287 -6.46 8.97 -27.97
N PRO A 288 -5.20 9.22 -28.37
CA PRO A 288 -4.52 10.49 -28.14
C PRO A 288 -5.32 11.69 -28.66
N ASP A 289 -6.09 11.46 -29.73
CA ASP A 289 -7.00 12.44 -30.34
C ASP A 289 -8.23 12.74 -29.49
N VAL A 290 -8.41 12.12 -28.32
CA VAL A 290 -9.42 12.47 -27.30
C VAL A 290 -8.76 13.27 -26.16
N MET A 291 -7.46 13.15 -25.96
CA MET A 291 -6.64 13.96 -25.04
C MET A 291 -6.32 15.33 -25.65
N VAL A 292 -7.28 15.97 -26.34
CA VAL A 292 -7.13 17.16 -27.19
C VAL A 292 -6.95 18.45 -26.38
N SER A 293 -5.91 18.49 -25.55
CA SER A 293 -5.02 19.62 -25.37
C SER A 293 -4.07 19.31 -24.22
N GLY A 294 -3.10 18.41 -24.45
CA GLY A 294 -2.05 18.03 -23.48
C GLY A 294 -1.26 19.18 -22.82
N LYS A 295 -1.51 20.44 -23.21
CA LYS A 295 -0.97 21.66 -22.61
C LYS A 295 -1.18 21.78 -21.09
N LYS A 296 -2.15 21.09 -20.48
CA LYS A 296 -2.41 21.13 -19.03
C LYS A 296 -2.21 19.81 -18.29
N LEU A 297 -2.00 18.71 -19.02
CA LEU A 297 -1.88 17.39 -18.41
C LEU A 297 -0.52 17.30 -17.69
N LYS A 298 -0.57 17.05 -16.38
CA LYS A 298 0.58 16.89 -15.48
C LYS A 298 0.86 15.44 -15.11
N SER A 299 -0.19 14.60 -15.08
CA SER A 299 -0.06 13.19 -14.71
C SER A 299 -0.92 12.30 -15.57
N PHE A 300 -0.36 11.17 -15.97
CA PHE A 300 -1.05 10.19 -16.80
C PHE A 300 -0.67 8.75 -16.44
N CYS A 301 -1.64 7.90 -16.14
CA CYS A 301 -1.45 6.45 -16.07
C CYS A 301 -2.61 5.70 -16.73
N CYS A 302 -2.27 4.76 -17.63
CA CYS A 302 -3.19 3.81 -18.26
C CYS A 302 -2.41 2.57 -18.74
N SER A 303 -2.79 1.37 -18.30
CA SER A 303 -2.03 0.12 -18.44
C SER A 303 -1.79 -0.41 -19.87
N GLN A 304 -2.52 0.07 -20.89
CA GLN A 304 -2.42 -0.44 -22.27
C GLN A 304 -2.34 0.64 -23.36
N LEU A 305 -1.89 1.84 -23.04
CA LEU A 305 -1.44 2.74 -24.10
C LEU A 305 -0.11 2.22 -24.66
N SER A 306 -0.21 1.28 -25.60
CA SER A 306 0.87 0.70 -26.41
C SER A 306 1.53 1.71 -27.35
N GLN A 307 1.40 3.00 -27.06
CA GLN A 307 1.92 4.08 -27.88
C GLN A 307 3.24 4.59 -27.35
N LYS A 308 4.24 4.59 -28.23
CA LYS A 308 5.51 5.29 -27.99
C LYS A 308 5.25 6.80 -27.95
N ILE A 309 5.38 7.43 -26.78
CA ILE A 309 5.53 8.88 -26.67
C ILE A 309 6.87 9.24 -27.31
N GLY A 310 6.89 9.54 -28.61
CA GLY A 310 8.15 9.69 -29.35
C GLY A 310 8.18 10.74 -30.45
N LYS A 311 7.06 11.38 -30.82
CA LYS A 311 7.03 12.38 -31.91
C LYS A 311 6.47 13.74 -31.54
N ASP A 312 5.59 13.83 -30.53
CA ASP A 312 4.92 15.08 -30.13
C ASP A 312 5.30 15.56 -28.72
N ALA A 313 6.60 15.56 -28.38
CA ALA A 313 7.11 15.98 -27.06
C ALA A 313 6.65 17.40 -26.64
N VAL A 314 6.33 18.27 -27.60
CA VAL A 314 5.81 19.63 -27.35
C VAL A 314 4.45 19.61 -26.66
N GLN A 315 3.61 18.60 -26.92
CA GLN A 315 2.27 18.50 -26.33
C GLN A 315 2.29 18.05 -24.87
N PHE A 316 3.36 17.39 -24.44
CA PHE A 316 3.49 16.77 -23.12
C PHE A 316 4.51 17.48 -22.21
N GLY A 317 4.92 18.70 -22.55
CA GLY A 317 5.95 19.44 -21.81
C GLY A 317 5.60 19.76 -20.34
N GLN A 318 4.35 19.61 -19.92
CA GLN A 318 3.91 19.79 -18.52
C GLN A 318 3.82 18.47 -17.74
N LEU A 319 4.08 17.31 -18.36
CA LEU A 319 4.03 16.03 -17.66
C LEU A 319 5.11 15.94 -16.58
N GLU A 320 4.67 15.61 -15.39
CA GLU A 320 5.47 15.36 -14.20
C GLU A 320 5.48 13.87 -13.83
N HIS A 321 4.39 13.15 -14.13
CA HIS A 321 4.19 11.75 -13.74
C HIS A 321 3.64 10.93 -14.90
N ILE A 322 4.21 9.74 -15.11
CA ILE A 322 3.73 8.77 -16.09
C ILE A 322 3.63 7.38 -15.45
N GLY A 323 2.62 6.62 -15.88
CA GLY A 323 2.40 5.24 -15.48
C GLY A 323 1.89 4.36 -16.62
N GLY A 324 2.42 3.14 -16.77
CA GLY A 324 1.88 2.15 -17.72
C GLY A 324 2.07 2.48 -19.22
N VAL A 325 2.99 3.38 -19.55
CA VAL A 325 3.30 3.78 -20.95
C VAL A 325 4.77 3.51 -21.25
N VAL A 326 5.05 2.90 -22.40
CA VAL A 326 6.41 2.69 -22.91
C VAL A 326 6.97 3.97 -23.53
N LEU A 327 8.06 4.49 -22.98
CA LEU A 327 8.75 5.65 -23.54
C LEU A 327 9.61 5.27 -24.74
N GLY A 328 9.50 6.04 -25.84
CA GLY A 328 10.39 5.89 -27.01
C GLY A 328 11.71 6.65 -26.85
N HIS A 329 12.74 6.23 -27.59
CA HIS A 329 14.13 6.72 -27.55
C HIS A 329 14.36 8.16 -28.08
N SER A 330 13.56 9.17 -27.71
CA SER A 330 13.80 10.55 -28.21
C SER A 330 13.03 11.70 -27.55
N GLY A 331 12.15 11.44 -26.58
CA GLY A 331 11.35 12.51 -25.96
C GLY A 331 11.98 13.06 -24.68
N ILE A 332 12.51 14.29 -24.69
CA ILE A 332 12.84 15.02 -23.45
C ILE A 332 11.55 15.58 -22.85
N LEU A 333 11.17 15.09 -21.67
CA LEU A 333 10.06 15.61 -20.86
C LEU A 333 10.64 16.43 -19.70
N PRO A 334 10.76 17.76 -19.82
CA PRO A 334 11.59 18.58 -18.94
C PRO A 334 11.11 18.66 -17.48
N ASN A 335 9.84 18.33 -17.24
CA ASN A 335 9.21 18.35 -15.91
C ASN A 335 9.01 16.95 -15.32
N LEU A 336 9.39 15.89 -16.04
CA LEU A 336 9.18 14.51 -15.60
C LEU A 336 9.98 14.23 -14.31
N ARG A 337 9.27 13.69 -13.32
CA ARG A 337 9.80 13.34 -12.01
C ARG A 337 9.48 11.89 -11.61
N TYR A 338 8.36 11.33 -12.09
CA TYR A 338 7.90 10.02 -11.66
C TYR A 338 7.57 9.12 -12.85
N ILE A 339 8.14 7.92 -12.84
CA ILE A 339 7.86 6.85 -13.80
C ILE A 339 7.42 5.62 -13.01
N HIS A 340 6.20 5.14 -13.28
CA HIS A 340 5.58 3.97 -12.64
C HIS A 340 5.28 2.87 -13.67
N GLY A 341 5.55 1.61 -13.34
CA GLY A 341 5.11 0.45 -14.12
C GLY A 341 5.90 0.16 -15.41
N TYR A 342 5.13 -0.27 -16.43
CA TYR A 342 5.56 -0.81 -17.71
C TYR A 342 6.18 0.22 -18.66
N SER A 343 7.36 0.75 -18.33
CA SER A 343 7.76 2.00 -18.99
C SER A 343 9.07 2.03 -19.74
N ILE A 344 9.97 1.06 -19.58
CA ILE A 344 11.29 1.17 -20.24
C ILE A 344 11.86 -0.20 -20.61
N ASP A 345 12.16 -0.37 -21.90
CA ASP A 345 12.95 -1.51 -22.37
C ASP A 345 14.43 -1.34 -21.98
N ALA A 346 15.19 -2.44 -21.99
CA ALA A 346 16.59 -2.42 -21.57
C ALA A 346 17.48 -1.46 -22.38
N GLU A 347 17.08 -1.11 -23.61
CA GLU A 347 17.77 -0.18 -24.51
C GLU A 347 17.48 1.29 -24.19
N GLY A 348 16.29 1.63 -23.67
CA GLY A 348 15.88 3.01 -23.38
C GLY A 348 16.24 3.56 -21.99
N VAL A 349 16.62 2.71 -21.02
CA VAL A 349 16.90 3.14 -19.63
C VAL A 349 18.07 4.10 -19.55
N ASP A 350 19.13 3.84 -20.31
CA ASP A 350 20.36 4.63 -20.28
C ASP A 350 20.14 6.05 -20.82
N GLU A 351 19.48 6.17 -21.98
CA GLU A 351 19.10 7.47 -22.53
C GLU A 351 18.15 8.23 -21.60
N LEU A 352 17.16 7.54 -21.01
CA LEU A 352 16.23 8.15 -20.07
C LEU A 352 16.95 8.74 -18.85
N CYS A 353 17.82 7.96 -18.21
CA CYS A 353 18.55 8.39 -17.02
C CYS A 353 19.48 9.58 -17.32
N ARG A 354 20.06 9.64 -18.53
CA ARG A 354 20.86 10.78 -18.99
C ARG A 354 20.02 12.02 -19.29
N THR A 355 18.84 11.86 -19.87
CA THR A 355 17.98 12.96 -20.32
C THR A 355 17.08 13.54 -19.23
N HIS A 356 16.82 12.80 -18.15
CA HIS A 356 15.91 13.18 -17.07
C HIS A 356 16.58 13.19 -15.68
N PRO A 357 17.56 14.09 -15.42
CA PRO A 357 18.31 14.11 -14.15
C PRO A 357 17.47 14.51 -12.92
N LYS A 358 16.24 14.98 -13.12
CA LYS A 358 15.31 15.41 -12.05
C LYS A 358 14.35 14.31 -11.58
N LEU A 359 14.51 13.08 -12.06
CA LEU A 359 13.66 11.96 -11.62
C LEU A 359 13.76 11.78 -10.10
N GLU A 360 12.60 11.66 -9.47
CA GLU A 360 12.41 11.36 -8.04
C GLU A 360 11.99 9.90 -7.82
N HIS A 361 11.29 9.29 -8.80
CA HIS A 361 10.84 7.90 -8.76
C HIS A 361 11.07 7.19 -10.10
N LEU A 362 11.65 5.99 -10.05
CA LEU A 362 11.94 5.17 -11.23
C LEU A 362 11.54 3.71 -10.98
N HIS A 363 10.64 3.20 -11.81
CA HIS A 363 10.30 1.77 -11.88
C HIS A 363 10.89 1.15 -13.14
N LEU A 364 11.72 0.13 -12.94
CA LEU A 364 12.31 -0.70 -13.98
C LEU A 364 11.70 -2.10 -13.95
N ARG A 365 11.26 -2.59 -15.11
CA ARG A 365 10.76 -3.95 -15.30
C ARG A 365 11.36 -4.49 -16.60
N ASP A 366 11.84 -5.73 -16.54
CA ASP A 366 12.35 -6.44 -17.72
C ASP A 366 11.25 -7.35 -18.25
N GLU A 367 10.70 -7.01 -19.41
CA GLU A 367 9.63 -7.79 -20.06
C GLU A 367 10.15 -8.74 -21.15
N ARG A 368 11.45 -8.71 -21.49
CA ARG A 368 11.98 -9.44 -22.65
C ARG A 368 13.31 -10.12 -22.35
N ASP A 369 13.27 -11.43 -22.18
CA ASP A 369 14.37 -12.38 -22.32
C ASP A 369 15.75 -11.89 -21.87
N HIS A 370 16.01 -11.82 -20.56
CA HIS A 370 17.37 -11.81 -19.98
C HIS A 370 18.38 -10.75 -20.50
N HIS A 371 17.94 -9.70 -21.19
CA HIS A 371 18.87 -8.69 -21.70
C HIS A 371 19.31 -7.78 -20.55
N SER A 372 20.58 -7.92 -20.16
CA SER A 372 21.19 -7.07 -19.15
C SER A 372 21.09 -5.61 -19.59
N PHE A 373 20.58 -4.72 -18.72
CA PHE A 373 20.61 -3.28 -18.97
C PHE A 373 22.02 -2.85 -19.39
N TYR A 374 22.14 -2.22 -20.56
CA TYR A 374 23.37 -1.55 -20.94
C TYR A 374 23.41 -0.21 -20.20
N ILE A 375 24.48 0.03 -19.44
CA ILE A 375 24.59 1.20 -18.57
C ILE A 375 25.93 1.87 -18.81
N GLU A 376 25.89 3.16 -19.14
CA GLU A 376 27.05 4.04 -19.18
C GLU A 376 27.31 4.67 -17.79
N ASP A 377 28.57 4.86 -17.42
CA ASP A 377 29.00 5.27 -16.05
C ASP A 377 28.79 6.77 -15.74
N ASP A 378 27.96 7.50 -16.47
CA ASP A 378 27.82 8.96 -16.40
C ASP A 378 26.46 9.47 -15.87
N TRP A 379 25.61 8.57 -15.34
CA TRP A 379 24.31 8.95 -14.78
C TRP A 379 24.43 9.85 -13.55
N MET A 380 23.57 10.87 -13.50
CA MET A 380 23.49 11.83 -12.39
C MET A 380 22.05 11.99 -11.90
N LEU A 381 21.53 10.97 -11.22
CA LEU A 381 20.17 10.90 -10.68
C LEU A 381 20.10 11.37 -9.22
N ASN A 382 20.59 12.60 -8.99
CA ASN A 382 20.71 13.17 -7.64
C ASN A 382 19.37 13.38 -6.92
N TYR A 383 18.26 13.46 -7.66
CA TYR A 383 16.93 13.68 -7.09
C TYR A 383 16.17 12.37 -6.82
N LEU A 384 16.71 11.22 -7.25
CA LEU A 384 16.01 9.95 -7.15
C LEU A 384 15.93 9.52 -5.68
N LYS A 385 14.71 9.34 -5.19
CA LYS A 385 14.38 8.88 -3.85
C LYS A 385 13.93 7.43 -3.84
N THR A 386 13.19 7.01 -4.87
CA THR A 386 12.62 5.66 -4.96
C THR A 386 13.09 4.96 -6.24
N LEU A 387 13.68 3.77 -6.07
CA LEU A 387 14.00 2.87 -7.17
C LEU A 387 13.29 1.53 -6.96
N VAL A 388 12.43 1.18 -7.92
CA VAL A 388 11.78 -0.13 -7.99
C VAL A 388 12.40 -0.90 -9.15
N TYR A 389 13.20 -1.90 -8.83
CA TYR A 389 13.86 -2.78 -9.80
C TYR A 389 13.15 -4.13 -9.80
N SER A 390 12.08 -4.23 -10.58
CA SER A 390 11.23 -5.42 -10.75
C SER A 390 11.75 -6.35 -11.85
N CYS A 391 13.01 -6.76 -11.75
CA CYS A 391 13.66 -7.64 -12.71
C CYS A 391 14.41 -8.79 -12.00
N SER A 392 15.06 -9.65 -12.78
CA SER A 392 16.05 -10.62 -12.29
C SER A 392 17.18 -9.93 -11.51
N PHE A 393 17.79 -10.60 -10.53
CA PHE A 393 18.74 -9.99 -9.58
C PHE A 393 19.80 -9.13 -10.29
N PRO A 394 19.97 -7.84 -9.94
CA PRO A 394 20.87 -6.96 -10.66
C PRO A 394 22.32 -7.45 -10.49
N GLY A 395 23.03 -7.53 -11.62
CA GLY A 395 24.47 -7.81 -11.59
C GLY A 395 25.23 -6.77 -10.77
N LYS A 396 26.39 -7.15 -10.21
CA LYS A 396 27.20 -6.28 -9.33
C LYS A 396 27.49 -4.90 -9.92
N ASN A 397 27.81 -4.86 -11.21
CA ASN A 397 28.16 -3.63 -11.92
C ASN A 397 26.92 -2.73 -12.08
N ILE A 398 25.79 -3.30 -12.49
CA ILE A 398 24.52 -2.59 -12.63
C ILE A 398 24.12 -1.95 -11.31
N LEU A 399 24.05 -2.74 -10.23
CA LEU A 399 23.70 -2.21 -8.91
C LEU A 399 24.69 -1.14 -8.46
N LYS A 400 26.00 -1.37 -8.65
CA LYS A 400 27.02 -0.39 -8.28
C LYS A 400 26.84 0.94 -9.04
N THR A 401 26.57 0.90 -10.34
CA THR A 401 26.38 2.11 -11.15
C THR A 401 25.10 2.84 -10.74
N PHE A 402 23.98 2.14 -10.55
CA PHE A 402 22.75 2.73 -10.01
C PHE A 402 22.99 3.40 -8.66
N LEU A 403 23.60 2.71 -7.69
CA LEU A 403 23.83 3.25 -6.35
C LEU A 403 24.81 4.43 -6.35
N ASN A 404 25.79 4.45 -7.26
CA ASN A 404 26.67 5.61 -7.42
C ASN A 404 25.93 6.81 -8.03
N ALA A 405 25.00 6.58 -8.94
CA ALA A 405 24.21 7.61 -9.59
C ALA A 405 23.09 8.19 -8.70
N THR A 406 22.72 7.49 -7.61
CA THR A 406 21.53 7.78 -6.78
C THR A 406 21.91 8.04 -5.30
N PRO A 407 22.71 9.08 -5.01
CA PRO A 407 23.25 9.30 -3.65
C PRO A 407 22.19 9.64 -2.59
N ASN A 408 20.97 9.98 -3.00
CA ASN A 408 19.88 10.40 -2.11
C ASN A 408 18.75 9.37 -2.02
N ILE A 409 18.98 8.12 -2.41
CA ILE A 409 17.96 7.08 -2.38
C ILE A 409 17.44 6.82 -0.96
N GLU A 410 16.12 6.81 -0.82
CA GLU A 410 15.38 6.61 0.43
C GLU A 410 14.62 5.27 0.42
N GLU A 411 14.20 4.79 -0.76
CA GLU A 411 13.47 3.54 -0.95
C GLU A 411 14.07 2.70 -2.07
N LEU A 412 14.39 1.45 -1.77
CA LEU A 412 14.99 0.52 -2.72
C LEU A 412 14.24 -0.81 -2.69
N HIS A 413 13.67 -1.17 -3.84
CA HIS A 413 12.95 -2.42 -4.04
C HIS A 413 13.67 -3.22 -5.11
N ILE A 414 14.19 -4.39 -4.76
CA ILE A 414 14.90 -5.26 -5.69
C ILE A 414 14.18 -6.59 -5.76
N GLY A 415 13.95 -7.02 -7.00
CA GLY A 415 13.41 -8.32 -7.35
C GLY A 415 12.01 -8.25 -7.87
N TYR A 416 11.56 -9.41 -8.32
CA TYR A 416 10.22 -9.58 -8.84
C TYR A 416 9.20 -9.04 -7.83
N SER A 417 8.16 -8.36 -8.32
CA SER A 417 7.00 -8.15 -7.47
C SER A 417 6.55 -9.51 -6.96
N ASN A 418 5.91 -9.58 -5.78
CA ASN A 418 5.34 -10.84 -5.31
C ASN A 418 4.48 -11.51 -6.42
N ASP A 419 3.92 -10.71 -7.33
CA ASP A 419 3.15 -11.14 -8.50
C ASP A 419 3.92 -11.99 -9.53
N SER A 420 5.24 -11.78 -9.69
CA SER A 420 6.07 -12.44 -10.73
C SER A 420 7.01 -13.51 -10.17
N ALA A 421 7.18 -13.55 -8.85
CA ALA A 421 7.93 -14.61 -8.18
C ALA A 421 7.27 -15.98 -8.40
N LEU A 422 5.95 -16.08 -8.21
CA LEU A 422 5.15 -17.31 -8.29
C LEU A 422 4.92 -17.81 -9.73
N ASP A 423 4.73 -16.93 -10.71
CA ASP A 423 4.60 -17.36 -12.11
C ASP A 423 5.93 -17.93 -12.67
N SER A 424 7.07 -17.63 -12.02
CA SER A 424 8.37 -18.26 -12.32
C SER A 424 8.57 -19.63 -11.66
N PHE A 425 7.65 -20.09 -10.80
CA PHE A 425 7.71 -21.44 -10.18
C PHE A 425 7.24 -22.55 -11.12
N CYS A 426 6.62 -22.24 -12.25
CA CYS A 426 6.17 -23.23 -13.22
C CYS A 426 6.48 -22.78 -14.66
N PRO A 427 7.71 -22.99 -15.18
CA PRO A 427 7.81 -23.21 -16.62
C PRO A 427 7.05 -24.52 -16.92
N ASP A 428 6.09 -24.47 -17.83
CA ASP A 428 5.36 -25.63 -18.32
C ASP A 428 6.35 -26.77 -18.61
N ALA A 429 6.37 -27.79 -17.75
CA ALA A 429 7.18 -29.00 -17.91
C ALA A 429 6.61 -29.93 -19.00
N SER A 430 5.98 -29.38 -20.04
CA SER A 430 5.30 -30.14 -21.09
C SER A 430 6.00 -30.18 -22.45
N ASP A 431 7.11 -29.46 -22.65
CA ASP A 431 7.94 -29.65 -23.84
C ASP A 431 9.43 -29.54 -23.50
N SER A 432 10.05 -30.66 -23.18
CA SER A 432 11.52 -30.81 -23.19
C SER A 432 11.93 -31.95 -24.11
N ASP A 433 12.07 -31.63 -25.40
CA ASP A 433 13.20 -32.16 -26.15
C ASP A 433 14.46 -31.57 -25.52
N ALA A 434 15.05 -32.35 -24.63
CA ALA A 434 16.27 -32.03 -23.90
C ALA A 434 17.48 -32.01 -24.85
N SER A 435 17.85 -30.83 -25.34
CA SER A 435 19.23 -30.50 -25.68
C SER A 435 19.40 -28.98 -25.83
N ASP A 436 20.35 -28.43 -25.04
CA ASP A 436 21.04 -27.15 -25.27
C ASP A 436 20.44 -25.83 -24.74
N SER A 437 19.78 -25.83 -23.57
CA SER A 437 19.60 -24.58 -22.80
C SER A 437 20.21 -24.66 -21.39
N ASP A 438 21.47 -24.23 -21.27
CA ASP A 438 22.19 -23.97 -20.00
C ASP A 438 21.66 -22.68 -19.32
N GLY A 439 20.35 -22.56 -19.13
CA GLY A 439 19.76 -21.56 -18.25
C GLY A 439 19.65 -22.16 -16.84
N PRO A 440 20.39 -21.69 -15.82
CA PRO A 440 20.16 -22.16 -14.47
C PRO A 440 18.76 -21.70 -14.06
N ASP A 441 17.88 -22.66 -13.82
CA ASP A 441 16.62 -22.44 -13.12
C ASP A 441 16.91 -21.60 -11.86
N PRO A 442 16.26 -20.43 -11.69
CA PRO A 442 16.55 -19.53 -10.57
C PRO A 442 16.31 -20.15 -9.19
N TRP A 443 15.64 -21.31 -9.13
CA TRP A 443 15.13 -21.90 -7.89
C TRP A 443 15.62 -23.33 -7.58
N THR A 444 16.18 -24.10 -8.51
CA THR A 444 16.75 -25.44 -8.20
C THR A 444 18.27 -25.40 -7.94
N PRO A 445 18.73 -25.62 -6.69
CA PRO A 445 20.14 -25.65 -6.36
C PRO A 445 20.73 -27.03 -6.69
N THR A 446 21.37 -27.19 -7.85
CA THR A 446 22.15 -28.41 -8.13
C THR A 446 23.61 -28.33 -7.69
N ASP A 447 24.13 -27.18 -7.24
CA ASP A 447 25.49 -27.10 -6.71
C ASP A 447 25.73 -26.00 -5.65
N TYR A 448 25.92 -26.43 -4.40
CA TYR A 448 26.24 -25.66 -3.18
C TYR A 448 27.53 -24.81 -3.26
N LYS A 449 28.31 -24.93 -4.35
CA LYS A 449 29.58 -24.24 -4.58
C LYS A 449 29.54 -23.26 -5.74
N SER A 450 28.36 -22.85 -6.17
CA SER A 450 28.22 -21.85 -7.22
C SER A 450 28.78 -20.49 -6.76
N SER A 451 29.84 -20.03 -7.45
CA SER A 451 30.44 -18.70 -7.28
C SER A 451 29.44 -17.54 -7.46
N VAL A 452 28.24 -17.81 -7.98
CA VAL A 452 27.19 -16.83 -8.26
C VAL A 452 26.53 -16.35 -6.96
N TYR A 453 26.36 -17.20 -5.95
CA TYR A 453 25.67 -16.83 -4.71
C TYR A 453 26.52 -15.97 -3.78
N ILE A 454 27.81 -16.28 -3.66
CA ILE A 454 28.79 -15.43 -2.94
C ILE A 454 28.86 -14.04 -3.60
N LYS A 455 28.78 -13.98 -4.93
CA LYS A 455 28.73 -12.71 -5.67
C LYS A 455 27.49 -11.89 -5.34
N ARG A 456 26.31 -12.49 -5.10
CA ARG A 456 25.07 -11.77 -4.74
C ARG A 456 25.15 -11.14 -3.35
N ALA A 457 25.68 -11.82 -2.35
CA ALA A 457 25.85 -11.26 -0.99
C ALA A 457 26.79 -10.04 -1.00
N ASP A 458 27.89 -10.11 -1.74
CA ASP A 458 28.79 -8.97 -1.93
C ASP A 458 28.17 -7.81 -2.72
N CYS A 459 27.21 -8.08 -3.62
CA CYS A 459 26.42 -7.02 -4.26
C CYS A 459 25.58 -6.28 -3.22
N LEU A 460 24.88 -6.99 -2.34
CA LEU A 460 23.98 -6.39 -1.35
C LEU A 460 24.72 -5.56 -0.30
N LYS A 461 25.97 -5.91 0.05
CA LYS A 461 26.83 -5.08 0.90
C LYS A 461 27.00 -3.66 0.35
N MET A 462 26.95 -3.47 -0.97
CA MET A 462 27.05 -2.14 -1.58
C MET A 462 25.92 -1.21 -1.15
N ILE A 463 24.73 -1.75 -0.84
CA ILE A 463 23.60 -0.96 -0.34
C ILE A 463 23.99 -0.31 0.98
N GLY A 464 24.49 -1.08 1.95
CA GLY A 464 24.96 -0.55 3.23
C GLY A 464 26.13 0.44 3.08
N LEU A 465 26.99 0.24 2.09
CA LEU A 465 28.14 1.13 1.87
C LEU A 465 27.79 2.44 1.16
N ARG A 466 26.63 2.56 0.51
CA ARG A 466 26.30 3.68 -0.40
C ARG A 466 24.99 4.39 -0.05
N CYS A 467 24.04 3.73 0.60
CA CYS A 467 22.67 4.21 0.79
C CYS A 467 22.40 4.66 2.23
N ASN A 468 23.15 5.63 2.76
CA ASN A 468 23.04 6.07 4.16
C ASN A 468 21.70 6.75 4.53
N ARG A 469 20.88 7.09 3.54
CA ARG A 469 19.53 7.68 3.69
C ARG A 469 18.40 6.66 3.57
N LEU A 470 18.72 5.39 3.29
CA LEU A 470 17.72 4.37 3.05
C LEU A 470 16.79 4.21 4.25
N THR A 471 15.49 4.33 4.01
CA THR A 471 14.41 4.14 4.99
C THR A 471 13.62 2.86 4.72
N THR A 472 13.55 2.42 3.45
CA THR A 472 12.83 1.21 3.04
C THR A 472 13.73 0.32 2.17
N LEU A 473 13.81 -0.96 2.53
CA LEU A 473 14.46 -2.00 1.72
C LEU A 473 13.51 -3.18 1.52
N SER A 474 13.23 -3.51 0.26
CA SER A 474 12.51 -4.73 -0.12
C SER A 474 13.39 -5.63 -0.96
N LEU A 475 13.54 -6.88 -0.54
CA LEU A 475 14.25 -7.93 -1.26
C LEU A 475 13.27 -9.07 -1.52
N SER A 476 12.87 -9.25 -2.77
CA SER A 476 11.85 -10.21 -3.16
C SER A 476 12.37 -11.21 -4.18
N ALA A 477 11.95 -12.47 -4.06
CA ALA A 477 12.14 -13.52 -5.05
C ALA A 477 13.63 -13.89 -5.33
N PHE A 478 14.45 -13.99 -4.28
CA PHE A 478 15.86 -14.41 -4.40
C PHE A 478 16.31 -15.32 -3.26
N CYS A 479 16.93 -16.45 -3.57
CA CYS A 479 17.63 -17.25 -2.56
C CYS A 479 18.85 -16.51 -1.99
N LEU A 480 18.82 -16.23 -0.67
CA LEU A 480 19.88 -15.60 0.13
C LEU A 480 20.56 -16.67 1.00
N PHE A 481 21.87 -16.86 0.82
CA PHE A 481 22.61 -17.98 1.41
C PHE A 481 23.43 -17.61 2.65
N GLU A 482 24.15 -16.48 2.59
CA GLU A 482 25.14 -16.15 3.64
C GLU A 482 24.61 -15.16 4.68
N GLY A 483 23.85 -14.14 4.29
CA GLY A 483 23.26 -13.15 5.22
C GLY A 483 24.26 -12.22 5.93
N ASP A 484 25.57 -12.33 5.68
CA ASP A 484 26.60 -11.46 6.28
C ASP A 484 26.46 -9.98 5.85
N PHE A 485 25.79 -9.74 4.72
CA PHE A 485 25.47 -8.40 4.27
C PHE A 485 24.49 -7.65 5.19
N PHE A 486 23.68 -8.33 6.01
CA PHE A 486 22.72 -7.67 6.91
C PHE A 486 23.42 -6.76 7.91
N GLU A 487 24.55 -7.19 8.48
CA GLU A 487 25.37 -6.37 9.37
C GLU A 487 25.86 -5.08 8.68
N THR A 488 26.27 -5.20 7.41
CA THR A 488 26.72 -4.06 6.60
C THR A 488 25.55 -3.11 6.28
N ILE A 489 24.37 -3.63 5.95
CA ILE A 489 23.18 -2.83 5.67
C ILE A 489 22.71 -2.09 6.93
N PHE A 490 22.55 -2.78 8.05
CA PHE A 490 22.04 -2.14 9.27
C PHE A 490 23.01 -1.11 9.84
N SER A 491 24.31 -1.38 9.78
CA SER A 491 25.33 -0.40 10.21
C SER A 491 25.44 0.78 9.25
N GLY A 492 25.25 0.54 7.95
CA GLY A 492 25.39 1.54 6.89
C GLY A 492 24.16 2.40 6.64
N CYS A 493 22.97 1.89 6.98
CA CYS A 493 21.66 2.51 6.75
C CYS A 493 20.96 2.83 8.09
N PRO A 494 21.45 3.80 8.89
CA PRO A 494 20.93 4.09 10.24
C PRO A 494 19.53 4.72 10.25
N GLN A 495 18.94 4.97 9.07
CA GLN A 495 17.57 5.47 8.91
C GLN A 495 16.59 4.39 8.50
N LEU A 496 17.03 3.13 8.34
CA LEU A 496 16.19 2.03 7.88
C LEU A 496 15.04 1.79 8.87
N ARG A 497 13.80 1.90 8.37
CA ARG A 497 12.55 1.70 9.12
C ARG A 497 11.79 0.47 8.65
N ASN A 498 11.90 0.13 7.36
CA ASN A 498 11.11 -0.92 6.75
C ASN A 498 12.05 -1.94 6.10
N LEU A 499 11.94 -3.20 6.50
CA LEU A 499 12.66 -4.32 5.90
C LEU A 499 11.69 -5.41 5.49
N HIS A 500 11.55 -5.63 4.19
CA HIS A 500 10.70 -6.66 3.62
C HIS A 500 11.57 -7.69 2.89
N ILE A 501 11.47 -8.95 3.30
CA ILE A 501 12.17 -10.08 2.69
C ILE A 501 11.12 -11.10 2.26
N CYS A 502 11.05 -11.38 0.96
CA CYS A 502 10.11 -12.35 0.39
C CYS A 502 10.82 -13.46 -0.40
N GLY A 503 10.56 -14.72 -0.05
CA GLY A 503 10.96 -15.90 -0.84
C GLY A 503 12.48 -16.12 -0.90
N GLY A 504 13.20 -15.82 0.18
CA GLY A 504 14.66 -15.73 0.11
C GLY A 504 15.51 -16.27 1.26
N LEU A 505 14.95 -16.64 2.41
CA LEU A 505 15.76 -17.20 3.51
C LEU A 505 15.69 -18.72 3.52
N GLY A 506 16.22 -19.37 2.48
CA GLY A 506 16.26 -20.84 2.40
C GLY A 506 17.28 -21.50 3.33
N TYR A 507 18.23 -20.74 3.90
CA TYR A 507 19.39 -21.31 4.61
C TYR A 507 19.53 -20.83 6.06
N ALA A 508 19.79 -21.79 6.97
CA ALA A 508 19.98 -21.55 8.40
C ALA A 508 21.07 -20.51 8.72
N LYS A 509 22.17 -20.51 7.93
CA LYS A 509 23.26 -19.54 8.08
C LYS A 509 22.79 -18.11 7.82
N CYS A 510 21.98 -17.90 6.79
CA CYS A 510 21.42 -16.59 6.46
C CYS A 510 20.51 -16.08 7.57
N LEU A 511 19.61 -16.95 8.08
CA LEU A 511 18.72 -16.64 9.19
C LEU A 511 19.47 -16.30 10.47
N ASN A 512 20.50 -17.09 10.83
CA ASN A 512 21.33 -16.83 12.00
C ASN A 512 22.04 -15.47 11.90
N ASN A 513 22.56 -15.13 10.72
CA ASN A 513 23.20 -13.84 10.49
C ASN A 513 22.20 -12.67 10.51
N LEU A 514 20.98 -12.88 10.00
CA LEU A 514 19.89 -11.91 10.16
C LEU A 514 19.60 -11.68 11.65
N CYS A 515 19.32 -12.74 12.42
CA CYS A 515 19.02 -12.64 13.85
C CYS A 515 20.14 -11.96 14.64
N ARG A 516 21.40 -12.25 14.34
CA ARG A 516 22.56 -11.61 14.96
C ARG A 516 22.65 -10.11 14.62
N SER A 517 22.22 -9.72 13.43
CA SER A 517 22.38 -8.35 12.92
C SER A 517 21.17 -7.45 13.21
N LEU A 518 19.97 -8.02 13.37
CA LEU A 518 18.73 -7.28 13.65
C LEU A 518 18.83 -6.27 14.81
N PRO A 519 19.55 -6.52 15.92
CA PRO A 519 19.74 -5.53 16.98
C PRO A 519 20.39 -4.22 16.53
N LEU A 520 21.15 -4.24 15.42
CA LEU A 520 21.76 -3.04 14.84
C LEU A 520 20.72 -2.13 14.14
N ALA A 521 19.54 -2.65 13.82
CA ALA A 521 18.47 -1.93 13.14
C ALA A 521 17.61 -1.12 14.15
N GLU A 522 18.21 -0.17 14.87
CA GLU A 522 17.59 0.57 15.99
C GLU A 522 16.35 1.42 15.63
N LYS A 523 16.11 1.66 14.33
CA LYS A 523 14.96 2.42 13.82
C LYS A 523 13.95 1.57 13.07
N LEU A 524 14.16 0.26 13.03
CA LEU A 524 13.23 -0.67 12.39
C LEU A 524 11.85 -0.56 13.06
N ARG A 525 10.83 -0.31 12.23
CA ARG A 525 9.42 -0.20 12.61
C ARG A 525 8.60 -1.29 11.95
N ASP A 526 8.92 -1.62 10.70
CA ASP A 526 8.17 -2.60 9.92
C ASP A 526 9.10 -3.72 9.48
N PHE A 527 8.74 -4.95 9.86
CA PHE A 527 9.50 -6.14 9.51
C PHE A 527 8.59 -7.17 8.87
N ARG A 528 8.89 -7.52 7.62
CA ARG A 528 8.24 -8.62 6.92
C ARG A 528 9.26 -9.68 6.58
N LEU A 529 8.96 -10.91 6.97
CA LEU A 529 9.71 -12.07 6.59
C LEU A 529 8.78 -13.13 6.00
N HIS A 530 8.99 -13.44 4.73
CA HIS A 530 8.37 -14.54 4.02
C HIS A 530 9.45 -15.54 3.57
N TRP A 531 9.32 -16.82 3.94
CA TRP A 531 10.30 -17.88 3.66
C TRP A 531 9.64 -19.18 3.17
N LEU A 532 10.44 -19.98 2.47
CA LEU A 532 10.10 -21.31 1.95
C LEU A 532 10.73 -22.41 2.82
N GLN A 533 10.00 -23.50 3.04
CA GLN A 533 10.35 -24.55 3.99
C GLN A 533 11.43 -25.56 3.49
N SER A 534 11.78 -25.54 2.21
CA SER A 534 12.35 -26.69 1.48
C SER A 534 13.67 -27.30 1.98
N GLU A 535 14.45 -26.64 2.84
CA GLU A 535 15.76 -27.17 3.29
C GLU A 535 16.01 -27.21 4.80
N PHE A 536 15.05 -26.79 5.63
CA PHE A 536 15.21 -26.91 7.08
C PHE A 536 14.72 -28.30 7.55
N GLU A 537 15.66 -29.21 7.82
CA GLU A 537 15.39 -30.37 8.69
C GLU A 537 15.15 -29.87 10.14
N GLY A 538 14.05 -29.19 10.40
CA GLY A 538 13.71 -28.70 11.74
C GLY A 538 12.70 -27.55 11.77
N VAL A 539 12.05 -27.42 12.93
CA VAL A 539 11.19 -26.30 13.31
C VAL A 539 11.95 -24.98 13.12
N MET A 540 11.33 -24.03 12.40
CA MET A 540 11.84 -22.67 12.27
C MET A 540 12.19 -22.11 13.66
N PRO A 541 13.36 -21.49 13.88
CA PRO A 541 13.64 -20.83 15.15
C PRO A 541 12.92 -19.47 15.17
N TYR A 542 11.57 -19.46 15.06
CA TYR A 542 10.76 -18.25 15.25
C TYR A 542 11.16 -17.56 16.54
N GLN A 543 11.47 -18.35 17.57
CA GLN A 543 11.99 -17.87 18.83
C GLN A 543 13.28 -17.04 18.66
N ALA A 544 14.22 -17.44 17.81
CA ALA A 544 15.44 -16.66 17.55
C ALA A 544 15.13 -15.34 16.83
N VAL A 545 14.26 -15.36 15.82
CA VAL A 545 13.83 -14.15 15.10
C VAL A 545 13.11 -13.21 16.05
N LEU A 546 12.11 -13.70 16.79
CA LEU A 546 11.33 -12.93 17.75
C LEU A 546 12.21 -12.37 18.87
N ASN A 547 13.13 -13.18 19.42
CA ASN A 547 14.07 -12.72 20.44
C ASN A 547 15.00 -11.62 19.91
N ALA A 548 15.52 -11.76 18.69
CA ALA A 548 16.33 -10.71 18.06
C ALA A 548 15.51 -9.42 17.82
N LEU A 549 14.25 -9.56 17.42
CA LEU A 549 13.36 -8.42 17.22
C LEU A 549 13.01 -7.71 18.54
N LEU A 550 12.90 -8.40 19.68
CA LEU A 550 12.67 -7.77 20.99
C LEU A 550 13.72 -6.71 21.33
N GLU A 551 14.94 -6.84 20.80
CA GLU A 551 16.01 -5.88 21.04
C GLU A 551 15.79 -4.54 20.30
N THR A 552 15.00 -4.54 19.21
CA THR A 552 14.71 -3.32 18.43
C THR A 552 13.79 -2.34 19.15
N LYS A 553 12.94 -2.81 20.08
CA LYS A 553 12.00 -2.09 20.96
C LYS A 553 11.01 -1.09 20.31
N LYS A 554 11.18 -0.74 19.04
CA LYS A 554 10.39 0.26 18.31
C LYS A 554 9.57 -0.35 17.17
N LEU A 555 9.52 -1.68 17.10
CA LEU A 555 8.77 -2.37 16.07
C LEU A 555 7.27 -2.04 16.22
N GLU A 556 6.70 -1.53 15.14
CA GLU A 556 5.29 -1.18 15.01
C GLU A 556 4.53 -2.29 14.28
N ARG A 557 5.13 -2.96 13.30
CA ARG A 557 4.43 -3.96 12.50
C ARG A 557 5.30 -5.15 12.14
N ILE A 558 4.72 -6.34 12.21
CA ILE A 558 5.39 -7.58 11.85
C ILE A 558 4.50 -8.49 11.02
N VAL A 559 5.07 -9.07 9.96
CA VAL A 559 4.51 -10.19 9.20
C VAL A 559 5.54 -11.31 9.16
N LEU A 560 5.18 -12.46 9.71
CA LEU A 560 5.93 -13.71 9.56
C LEU A 560 5.07 -14.66 8.74
N TYR A 561 5.52 -14.99 7.54
CA TYR A 561 4.80 -15.87 6.63
C TYR A 561 5.68 -17.04 6.20
N GLU A 562 5.20 -18.24 6.47
CA GLU A 562 5.79 -19.50 6.01
C GLU A 562 5.00 -20.09 4.84
N GLU A 563 5.70 -20.44 3.77
CA GLU A 563 5.12 -21.13 2.61
C GLU A 563 5.65 -22.57 2.52
N MET A 564 4.75 -23.55 2.28
CA MET A 564 5.12 -24.95 2.03
C MET A 564 5.62 -25.10 0.59
N ASP A 565 6.65 -25.93 0.39
CA ASP A 565 7.04 -26.37 -0.94
C ASP A 565 5.96 -27.32 -1.49
N MET A 566 5.52 -27.10 -2.73
CA MET A 566 4.31 -27.68 -3.34
C MET A 566 4.46 -29.15 -3.77
N ASP A 567 5.33 -29.94 -3.12
CA ASP A 567 5.42 -31.39 -3.38
C ASP A 567 4.80 -32.19 -2.22
N PRO A 568 3.49 -32.51 -2.29
CA PRO A 568 2.76 -33.23 -1.24
C PRO A 568 3.07 -34.74 -1.25
N GLY A 569 4.24 -35.15 -1.75
CA GLY A 569 4.72 -36.53 -1.76
C GLY A 569 4.98 -37.04 -0.34
N GLU A 570 3.91 -37.49 0.32
CA GLU A 570 3.71 -38.35 1.50
C GLU A 570 4.71 -38.41 2.69
N ASP A 571 5.92 -37.86 2.63
CA ASP A 571 6.95 -38.02 3.67
C ASP A 571 7.56 -36.70 4.16
N GLY A 572 6.84 -35.58 4.01
CA GLY A 572 7.12 -34.35 4.75
C GLY A 572 6.86 -34.59 6.24
N ARG A 573 7.91 -34.93 6.99
CA ARG A 573 7.83 -35.21 8.44
C ARG A 573 7.22 -34.02 9.18
N ASN A 574 5.92 -34.11 9.41
CA ASN A 574 5.14 -33.26 10.30
C ASN A 574 5.65 -33.44 11.73
N ILE A 575 6.65 -32.65 12.13
CA ILE A 575 7.02 -32.53 13.54
C ILE A 575 5.94 -31.65 14.18
N PRO A 576 5.09 -32.18 15.07
CA PRO A 576 4.16 -31.34 15.82
C PRO A 576 5.02 -30.40 16.67
N LEU A 577 5.00 -29.10 16.40
CA LEU A 577 5.49 -28.15 17.40
C LEU A 577 4.67 -28.37 18.68
N GLU A 578 5.33 -28.37 19.83
CA GLU A 578 4.62 -28.34 21.11
C GLU A 578 3.77 -27.07 21.15
N SER A 579 2.47 -27.27 20.97
CA SER A 579 1.48 -26.23 20.67
C SER A 579 1.42 -25.17 21.78
N GLN A 580 1.84 -25.52 23.00
CA GLN A 580 1.85 -24.61 24.15
C GLN A 580 3.07 -23.68 24.18
N GLU A 581 4.27 -24.17 23.84
CA GLU A 581 5.50 -23.36 23.88
C GLU A 581 5.43 -22.24 22.84
N LEU A 582 5.00 -22.55 21.61
CA LEU A 582 4.83 -21.54 20.57
C LEU A 582 3.76 -20.50 20.98
N GLN A 583 2.62 -20.93 21.55
CA GLN A 583 1.61 -20.00 22.07
C GLN A 583 2.20 -19.03 23.09
N ASP A 584 3.01 -19.53 24.01
CA ASP A 584 3.58 -18.73 25.09
C ASP A 584 4.66 -17.77 24.57
N VAL A 585 5.47 -18.21 23.60
CA VAL A 585 6.46 -17.35 22.92
C VAL A 585 5.78 -16.23 22.14
N LEU A 586 4.77 -16.54 21.32
CA LEU A 586 4.05 -15.54 20.53
C LEU A 586 3.32 -14.53 21.44
N PHE A 587 2.63 -15.03 22.46
CA PHE A 587 1.92 -14.18 23.42
C PHE A 587 2.88 -13.28 24.20
N LYS A 588 4.00 -13.84 24.69
CA LYS A 588 5.03 -13.09 25.39
C LYS A 588 5.63 -12.01 24.49
N PHE A 589 5.96 -12.34 23.24
CA PHE A 589 6.51 -11.37 22.28
C PHE A 589 5.58 -10.17 22.09
N VAL A 590 4.29 -10.41 21.81
CA VAL A 590 3.30 -9.32 21.62
C VAL A 590 3.12 -8.49 22.90
N SER A 591 3.16 -9.15 24.07
CA SER A 591 3.05 -8.49 25.37
C SER A 591 4.27 -7.59 25.67
N ASP A 592 5.47 -8.07 25.34
CA ASP A 592 6.74 -7.36 25.57
C ASP A 592 6.99 -6.23 24.54
N MET A 593 6.16 -6.14 23.48
CA MET A 593 6.24 -5.14 22.42
C MET A 593 5.04 -4.16 22.46
N PRO A 594 5.06 -3.12 23.32
CA PRO A 594 3.93 -2.21 23.51
C PRO A 594 3.64 -1.31 22.30
N HIS A 595 4.64 -1.06 21.45
CA HIS A 595 4.50 -0.23 20.24
C HIS A 595 3.94 -0.98 19.03
N LEU A 596 3.81 -2.30 19.12
CA LEU A 596 3.28 -3.11 18.03
C LEU A 596 1.81 -2.75 17.75
N VAL A 597 1.47 -2.41 16.52
CA VAL A 597 0.10 -2.10 16.08
C VAL A 597 -0.45 -3.18 15.15
N CYS A 598 0.42 -3.99 14.56
CA CYS A 598 0.07 -5.10 13.67
C CYS A 598 0.95 -6.31 13.95
N PHE A 599 0.33 -7.48 14.18
CA PHE A 599 1.01 -8.77 14.30
C PHE A 599 0.36 -9.79 13.36
N CYS A 600 1.04 -10.18 12.29
CA CYS A 600 0.57 -11.22 11.37
C CYS A 600 1.51 -12.42 11.42
N PHE A 601 0.96 -13.59 11.75
CA PHE A 601 1.67 -14.86 11.78
C PHE A 601 0.92 -15.88 10.93
N VAL A 602 1.51 -16.26 9.80
CA VAL A 602 0.97 -17.24 8.89
C VAL A 602 1.94 -18.41 8.82
N THR A 603 1.47 -19.60 9.20
CA THR A 603 2.31 -20.80 9.23
C THR A 603 1.74 -21.90 8.37
N ALA A 604 2.61 -22.55 7.62
CA ALA A 604 2.27 -23.70 6.82
C ALA A 604 2.16 -24.99 7.66
N PHE A 605 2.65 -24.98 8.92
CA PHE A 605 2.56 -26.14 9.81
C PHE A 605 1.12 -26.53 10.13
N LYS A 606 0.88 -27.84 10.19
CA LYS A 606 -0.37 -28.40 10.73
C LYS A 606 -0.38 -28.22 12.24
N LEU A 607 -1.09 -27.19 12.70
CA LEU A 607 -1.25 -26.90 14.13
C LEU A 607 -2.26 -27.85 14.78
N GLU A 608 -2.10 -28.11 16.08
CA GLU A 608 -3.08 -28.88 16.84
C GLU A 608 -4.47 -28.23 16.80
N PRO A 609 -5.56 -29.02 16.75
CA PRO A 609 -6.92 -28.48 16.83
C PRO A 609 -7.09 -27.58 18.07
N GLY A 610 -7.48 -26.33 17.82
CA GLY A 610 -7.71 -25.34 18.88
C GLY A 610 -6.49 -24.56 19.34
N PHE A 611 -5.28 -24.79 18.82
CA PHE A 611 -4.11 -23.92 19.04
C PHE A 611 -4.45 -22.45 18.71
N LEU A 612 -4.95 -22.24 17.48
CA LEU A 612 -5.28 -20.91 16.98
C LEU A 612 -6.35 -20.27 17.86
N ALA A 613 -7.43 -21.00 18.16
CA ALA A 613 -8.51 -20.52 19.01
C ALA A 613 -8.03 -20.10 20.42
N LYS A 614 -7.11 -20.86 21.03
CA LYS A 614 -6.54 -20.52 22.35
C LYS A 614 -5.66 -19.27 22.29
N LEU A 615 -4.82 -19.12 21.25
CA LEU A 615 -3.98 -17.95 21.08
C LEU A 615 -4.81 -16.69 20.81
N LYS A 616 -5.77 -16.76 19.87
CA LYS A 616 -6.71 -15.68 19.56
C LYS A 616 -7.43 -15.22 20.84
N ARG A 617 -7.96 -16.17 21.63
CA ARG A 617 -8.57 -15.88 22.94
C ARG A 617 -7.63 -15.17 23.91
N LYS A 618 -6.35 -15.59 24.00
CA LYS A 618 -5.37 -14.89 24.85
C LYS A 618 -5.17 -13.43 24.40
N PHE A 619 -5.09 -13.17 23.09
CA PHE A 619 -4.99 -11.79 22.59
C PHE A 619 -6.24 -10.97 22.89
N ASP A 620 -7.42 -11.54 22.69
CA ASP A 620 -8.70 -10.85 22.94
C ASP A 620 -8.93 -10.55 24.42
N GLU A 621 -8.54 -11.45 25.33
CA GLU A 621 -8.74 -11.29 26.77
C GLU A 621 -7.70 -10.35 27.41
N PHE A 622 -6.44 -10.40 26.96
CA PHE A 622 -5.34 -9.74 27.67
C PHE A 622 -4.70 -8.57 26.92
N ILE A 623 -4.73 -8.54 25.58
CA ILE A 623 -4.05 -7.51 24.78
C ILE A 623 -5.03 -6.47 24.25
N MET A 624 -6.07 -6.92 23.54
CA MET A 624 -7.05 -6.03 22.89
C MET A 624 -7.70 -5.01 23.83
N PRO A 625 -8.08 -5.35 25.08
CA PRO A 625 -8.71 -4.38 26.00
C PRO A 625 -7.76 -3.26 26.40
N MET A 626 -6.45 -3.52 26.41
CA MET A 626 -5.42 -2.53 26.73
C MET A 626 -4.96 -1.76 25.49
N ARG A 627 -5.05 -2.38 24.31
CA ARG A 627 -4.54 -1.87 23.04
C ARG A 627 -5.60 -2.02 21.94
N PRO A 628 -6.65 -1.19 21.94
CA PRO A 628 -7.79 -1.36 21.02
C PRO A 628 -7.42 -1.20 19.54
N ALA A 629 -6.36 -0.45 19.24
CA ALA A 629 -5.84 -0.29 17.88
C ALA A 629 -4.87 -1.41 17.45
N PHE A 630 -4.47 -2.30 18.36
CA PHE A 630 -3.65 -3.45 17.97
C PHE A 630 -4.51 -4.35 17.10
N TRP A 631 -3.98 -4.74 15.94
CA TRP A 631 -4.57 -5.76 15.10
C TRP A 631 -3.64 -6.96 15.05
N TYR A 632 -4.24 -8.15 15.08
CA TYR A 632 -3.49 -9.38 14.93
C TYR A 632 -4.20 -10.31 13.95
N TYR A 633 -3.41 -11.13 13.28
CA TYR A 633 -3.89 -12.20 12.42
C TYR A 633 -2.99 -13.42 12.61
N VAL A 634 -3.59 -14.55 12.91
CA VAL A 634 -2.88 -15.83 13.09
C VAL A 634 -3.67 -16.91 12.38
N ASP A 635 -3.10 -17.45 11.31
CA ASP A 635 -3.78 -18.47 10.52
C ASP A 635 -2.80 -19.29 9.67
N GLN A 636 -3.33 -20.21 8.85
CA GLN A 636 -2.56 -21.00 7.88
C GLN A 636 -2.50 -20.36 6.49
N PHE A 637 -3.36 -19.38 6.24
CA PHE A 637 -3.44 -18.65 4.97
C PHE A 637 -3.18 -17.17 5.23
N LEU A 638 -2.85 -16.40 4.20
CA LEU A 638 -2.83 -14.95 4.32
C LEU A 638 -4.25 -14.42 4.62
N PRO A 639 -4.38 -13.30 5.37
CA PRO A 639 -5.67 -12.68 5.57
C PRO A 639 -6.28 -12.30 4.23
N ARG A 640 -7.58 -12.51 4.10
CA ARG A 640 -8.34 -12.12 2.92
C ARG A 640 -8.70 -10.65 2.97
N ALA A 641 -8.83 -10.05 1.81
CA ALA A 641 -9.19 -8.65 1.70
C ALA A 641 -10.69 -8.40 1.69
N THR A 642 -11.47 -9.48 1.73
CA THR A 642 -12.92 -9.48 2.00
C THR A 642 -13.23 -9.68 3.48
N ASP A 643 -12.24 -10.01 4.31
CA ASP A 643 -12.49 -10.23 5.74
C ASP A 643 -12.75 -8.87 6.44
N PRO A 644 -13.97 -8.63 6.96
CA PRO A 644 -14.35 -7.37 7.58
C PRO A 644 -13.53 -7.05 8.84
N THR A 645 -12.82 -8.03 9.40
CA THR A 645 -11.95 -7.86 10.56
C THR A 645 -10.54 -7.40 10.22
N VAL A 646 -10.16 -7.38 8.94
CA VAL A 646 -8.83 -6.99 8.46
C VAL A 646 -8.80 -5.48 8.19
N PRO A 647 -8.01 -4.69 8.95
CA PRO A 647 -7.84 -3.29 8.68
C PRO A 647 -6.98 -3.11 7.45
N ARG A 648 -7.56 -2.51 6.42
CA ARG A 648 -6.92 -2.23 5.15
C ARG A 648 -5.53 -1.61 5.30
N ILE A 649 -5.37 -0.64 6.21
CA ILE A 649 -4.07 0.02 6.43
C ILE A 649 -2.92 -0.96 6.70
N HIS A 650 -3.17 -1.99 7.49
CA HIS A 650 -2.16 -3.00 7.80
C HIS A 650 -2.00 -3.98 6.65
N PHE A 651 -3.12 -4.32 6.01
CA PHE A 651 -3.11 -5.14 4.82
C PHE A 651 -2.22 -4.51 3.72
N ASP A 652 -2.55 -3.29 3.29
CA ASP A 652 -1.90 -2.53 2.22
C ASP A 652 -0.46 -2.11 2.50
N GLN A 653 -0.03 -2.03 3.76
CA GLN A 653 1.32 -1.51 4.07
C GLN A 653 2.30 -2.60 4.48
N ILE A 654 1.84 -3.76 4.95
CA ILE A 654 2.76 -4.81 5.39
C ILE A 654 2.36 -6.22 4.93
N VAL A 655 1.08 -6.60 4.94
CA VAL A 655 0.66 -7.96 4.58
C VAL A 655 0.73 -8.20 3.07
N SER A 656 0.11 -7.32 2.30
CA SER A 656 0.20 -7.27 0.85
C SER A 656 0.52 -5.82 0.49
N PRO A 657 1.80 -5.41 0.63
CA PRO A 657 2.21 -4.05 0.40
C PRO A 657 1.81 -3.67 -1.03
N ILE A 658 1.10 -2.55 -1.15
CA ILE A 658 0.60 -2.04 -2.43
C ILE A 658 1.74 -2.09 -3.45
N ASN A 659 1.48 -2.69 -4.61
CA ASN A 659 2.44 -2.66 -5.69
C ASN A 659 2.65 -1.18 -6.08
N TYR A 660 3.89 -0.71 -6.18
CA TYR A 660 4.21 0.70 -6.48
C TYR A 660 3.58 1.20 -7.80
N PHE A 661 3.13 0.28 -8.68
CA PHE A 661 2.30 0.59 -9.85
C PHE A 661 0.88 1.09 -9.52
N GLU A 662 0.31 0.67 -8.39
CA GLU A 662 -1.07 0.93 -7.97
C GLU A 662 -1.22 2.14 -7.03
N MET A 663 -0.12 2.82 -6.73
CA MET A 663 -0.13 4.05 -5.95
C MET A 663 -0.13 5.25 -6.89
N PRO A 664 -1.22 6.04 -6.94
CA PRO A 664 -1.14 7.35 -7.56
C PRO A 664 -0.15 8.20 -6.74
N PRO A 665 0.64 9.06 -7.40
CA PRO A 665 1.44 10.06 -6.71
C PRO A 665 0.57 10.87 -5.73
N ASP A 666 1.14 11.29 -4.60
CA ASP A 666 0.50 12.25 -3.70
C ASP A 666 0.36 13.60 -4.45
N PHE A 667 -0.82 13.85 -5.04
CA PHE A 667 -1.09 14.93 -6.01
C PHE A 667 -1.41 16.31 -5.44
#